data_AF-A0A521W5L2-F1
#
_entry.id   AF-A0A521W5L2-F1
#
_cell.length_a   1.000
_cell.length_b   1.000
_cell.length_c   1.000
_cell.angle_alpha   90.00
_cell.angle_beta   90.00
_cell.angle_gamma   90.00
#
_symmetry.space_group_name_H-M   'P 1'
#
loop_
_entity.id
_entity.type
_entity.pdbx_description
1 polymer ?
#
loop_
_entity_poly.entity_id
_entity_poly.type
_entity_poly.pdbx_seq_one_letter_code
_entity_poly.pdbx_strand_id
1 'polypeptide(L)'
;MNSTMVRAGLVAFVVGAIAGCGGGGGGGDGGVAAPVVPAGPTLAAAPVPTGTAEINVGNLTADQFGALAPTVVVGGALVGSPPQVSFALQDANGNPIIGFGSTSQSATATVKSYPNLAFSIAKLVPGTNGAPSKWVSYIVTTVPTKNATTGAITDSAPTRPSTDNTGTLVDNGNGTYTYTFYRDITKAKEQVDAMTVSGTNNKADLGDLTYDANAVHRLTIAVFGNAPGTGTNTADGVQVTAGVPLKNPVNVVYDFIPATGQAATDTDPGRNIVATAKCNECHGKLGGTPGDPASSQPAAFHGSARNNTQYCVVCHTDQRRYGRTEATITGNTFTSSTTLVDGRAVGNFPNYIHKIHLAHYLTKQNYNYAGVAFNHITYPQPIKNCTKCHDGTEGAANKTAQGDNWKNVPNRLACGACHDGINFATGKGVTLADAREGLTTSQFGHVGGIQTDDSKCALCHGPTALPVYHVTIDPTGSSGRAGYPPNTATNTPTAGFPSGQGPSIALASQVGTLPEGIYKINFEIKQVTVAGAAGAKKATVIYRILKDGQPVTLNATGFLIDNVDGSPGVYVAYATTQDGIANPADWNATKSASVKALRDGTNGNSQTGPDANGFYTATLGATIPDDAKLVTAAVGVDYQGFVQLNHADYPNGIRLREPKFVTKVADGFTARRAIVDADKCNACHGQLGVSPSFHGGARNNGEGCAICHDANRATGHVGPNNSFGGGWSVASKSLIHGIHAASKREQAFTYEATAENLEGFGEVTFPGILKKCETCHVPGGYDFSGTANNAALPNLLWTTDAKGNMLNDATTNPTGITPIGLSPWVTTLGAGQIDYRTDNLVSSPIAASCFGCHDSTLAVQHMQSNGGTLVTLFSSVSSTATRPTVGTASTMTFTKAEQCTLCHLAGRVADIKAMHAK
;
A
#
# COMPACT_ATOMS: atom_id res chain seq x y z
N MET A 1 -29.61 -42.68 45.17
CA MET A 1 -28.62 -43.53 45.85
C MET A 1 -27.27 -42.85 45.69
N ASN A 2 -26.58 -42.67 46.83
CA ASN A 2 -25.26 -42.09 47.10
C ASN A 2 -24.25 -42.19 45.93
N SER A 3 -23.36 -41.23 45.65
CA SER A 3 -22.45 -40.57 46.59
C SER A 3 -21.73 -39.35 45.98
N THR A 4 -21.49 -38.38 46.85
CA THR A 4 -20.54 -37.24 46.85
C THR A 4 -19.12 -37.54 46.34
N MET A 5 -18.43 -36.55 45.72
CA MET A 5 -17.28 -35.85 46.35
C MET A 5 -16.59 -34.80 45.45
N VAL A 6 -16.23 -33.70 46.11
CA VAL A 6 -15.36 -32.57 45.71
C VAL A 6 -13.87 -32.92 45.95
N ARG A 7 -12.95 -32.37 45.13
CA ARG A 7 -11.58 -31.86 45.45
C ARG A 7 -10.86 -31.55 44.12
N ALA A 8 -10.32 -30.37 43.82
CA ALA A 8 -9.28 -29.54 44.47
C ALA A 8 -7.90 -30.24 44.60
N GLY A 9 -6.93 -29.75 43.84
CA GLY A 9 -5.49 -30.04 43.93
C GLY A 9 -4.77 -29.56 42.65
N LEU A 10 -3.52 -29.12 42.66
CA LEU A 10 -2.56 -28.84 43.73
C LEU A 10 -1.39 -28.07 43.07
N VAL A 11 -0.87 -27.05 43.76
CA VAL A 11 0.43 -26.43 43.49
C VAL A 11 1.50 -27.30 44.15
N ALA A 12 2.62 -27.56 43.46
CA ALA A 12 3.78 -28.23 44.06
C ALA A 12 5.08 -27.49 43.70
N PHE A 13 5.75 -27.00 44.75
CA PHE A 13 7.12 -26.51 44.80
C PHE A 13 8.03 -27.71 45.11
N VAL A 14 9.17 -27.87 44.43
CA VAL A 14 10.24 -28.80 44.84
C VAL A 14 11.60 -28.13 44.69
N VAL A 15 12.36 -28.21 45.78
CA VAL A 15 13.75 -27.79 46.00
C VAL A 15 14.68 -29.01 45.91
N GLY A 16 15.94 -28.80 45.48
CA GLY A 16 17.08 -29.71 45.71
C GLY A 16 18.01 -29.79 44.49
N ALA A 17 19.34 -29.86 44.57
CA ALA A 17 20.26 -30.00 45.70
C ALA A 17 21.69 -29.58 45.27
N ILE A 18 22.49 -29.16 46.25
CA ILE A 18 23.95 -28.96 46.15
C ILE A 18 24.62 -30.14 46.88
N ALA A 19 25.68 -30.68 46.29
CA ALA A 19 26.66 -31.57 46.94
C ALA A 19 28.03 -30.88 46.94
N GLY A 20 28.73 -30.91 48.09
CA GLY A 20 30.07 -30.32 48.26
C GLY A 20 31.19 -31.37 48.40
N CYS A 21 32.44 -30.89 48.56
CA CYS A 21 33.40 -31.30 49.62
C CYS A 21 34.77 -30.61 49.49
N GLY A 22 35.37 -30.25 50.64
CA GLY A 22 36.81 -30.00 50.89
C GLY A 22 37.17 -28.51 51.07
N GLY A 23 37.64 -27.99 52.22
CA GLY A 23 38.20 -28.56 53.44
C GLY A 23 39.60 -27.94 53.68
N GLY A 24 39.78 -27.16 54.76
CA GLY A 24 41.11 -26.67 55.21
C GLY A 24 41.07 -25.28 55.84
N GLY A 25 41.36 -25.19 57.14
CA GLY A 25 41.16 -24.01 58.00
C GLY A 25 42.35 -23.06 58.16
N GLY A 26 42.14 -22.02 58.97
CA GLY A 26 43.15 -21.07 59.41
C GLY A 26 42.53 -19.71 59.74
N GLY A 27 42.37 -19.40 61.02
CA GLY A 27 41.74 -18.17 61.50
C GLY A 27 42.56 -16.90 61.25
N GLY A 28 41.87 -15.77 61.28
CA GLY A 28 42.43 -14.43 61.29
C GLY A 28 41.32 -13.39 61.22
N ASP A 29 41.26 -12.54 62.23
CA ASP A 29 40.21 -11.55 62.47
C ASP A 29 39.98 -10.62 61.27
N GLY A 30 38.71 -10.41 60.90
CA GLY A 30 38.33 -9.56 59.78
C GLY A 30 36.95 -8.95 60.01
N GLY A 31 36.89 -7.62 59.98
CA GLY A 31 35.72 -6.82 60.30
C GLY A 31 34.46 -7.21 59.52
N VAL A 32 33.32 -6.90 60.14
CA VAL A 32 31.98 -7.03 59.57
C VAL A 32 31.98 -6.49 58.13
N ALA A 33 31.88 -7.37 57.15
CA ALA A 33 31.74 -6.96 55.75
C ALA A 33 30.42 -6.22 55.61
N ALA A 34 30.48 -4.96 55.18
CA ALA A 34 29.30 -4.22 54.77
C ALA A 34 28.56 -5.03 53.68
N PRO A 35 27.22 -4.96 53.61
CA PRO A 35 26.47 -5.61 52.54
C PRO A 35 27.03 -5.17 51.19
N VAL A 36 27.35 -6.12 50.32
CA VAL A 36 27.68 -5.83 48.93
C VAL A 36 26.45 -5.19 48.32
N VAL A 37 26.45 -3.86 48.20
CA VAL A 37 25.49 -3.13 47.38
C VAL A 37 25.69 -3.67 45.95
N PRO A 38 24.65 -4.18 45.28
CA PRO A 38 24.76 -4.54 43.87
C PRO A 38 25.31 -3.33 43.12
N ALA A 39 26.38 -3.52 42.34
CA ALA A 39 26.89 -2.44 41.50
C ALA A 39 25.73 -1.94 40.62
N GLY A 40 25.49 -0.63 40.63
CA GLY A 40 24.47 -0.02 39.78
C GLY A 40 24.73 -0.32 38.30
N PRO A 41 23.71 -0.14 37.42
CA PRO A 41 23.88 -0.40 35.99
C PRO A 41 25.01 0.45 35.42
N THR A 42 25.86 -0.17 34.59
CA THR A 42 26.91 0.51 33.82
C THR A 42 26.49 0.62 32.36
N LEU A 43 27.04 1.61 31.64
CA LEU A 43 26.76 1.74 30.21
C LEU A 43 27.45 0.61 29.46
N ALA A 44 26.67 -0.31 28.91
CA ALA A 44 27.19 -1.36 28.05
C ALA A 44 27.80 -0.74 26.78
N ALA A 45 29.04 -1.12 26.48
CA ALA A 45 29.77 -0.65 25.31
C ALA A 45 29.18 -1.25 24.03
N ALA A 46 29.13 -0.45 22.96
CA ALA A 46 28.79 -0.95 21.64
C ALA A 46 29.87 -1.89 21.11
N PRO A 47 29.49 -2.96 20.40
CA PRO A 47 30.47 -3.83 19.76
C PRO A 47 31.25 -3.04 18.71
N VAL A 48 32.57 -3.24 18.67
CA VAL A 48 33.43 -2.64 17.64
C VAL A 48 33.14 -3.36 16.31
N PRO A 49 32.84 -2.61 15.22
CA PRO A 49 32.71 -3.19 13.89
C PRO A 49 33.93 -4.02 13.49
N THR A 50 33.70 -5.17 12.86
CA THR A 50 34.75 -6.17 12.59
C THR A 50 35.47 -5.98 11.25
N GLY A 51 34.91 -5.15 10.35
CA GLY A 51 35.50 -4.87 9.05
C GLY A 51 36.76 -4.03 9.16
N THR A 52 37.63 -4.13 8.16
CA THR A 52 38.97 -3.53 8.17
C THR A 52 39.09 -2.26 7.33
N ALA A 53 38.08 -1.94 6.50
CA ALA A 53 38.13 -0.81 5.58
C ALA A 53 37.33 0.38 6.14
N GLU A 54 37.92 1.13 7.08
CA GLU A 54 37.29 2.29 7.70
C GLU A 54 36.75 3.31 6.67
N ILE A 55 35.53 3.78 6.93
CA ILE A 55 34.87 4.84 6.16
C ILE A 55 34.86 6.11 7.01
N ASN A 56 35.70 7.08 6.67
CA ASN A 56 35.69 8.39 7.31
C ASN A 56 34.79 9.37 6.55
N VAL A 57 33.67 9.75 7.15
CA VAL A 57 32.67 10.67 6.57
C VAL A 57 33.27 12.02 6.16
N GLY A 58 34.27 12.52 6.89
CA GLY A 58 34.94 13.78 6.58
C GLY A 58 35.74 13.75 5.27
N ASN A 59 36.06 12.56 4.75
CA ASN A 59 36.84 12.37 3.54
C ASN A 59 35.97 12.00 2.32
N LEU A 60 34.66 11.83 2.50
CA LEU A 60 33.75 11.47 1.42
C LEU A 60 33.39 12.70 0.57
N THR A 61 33.26 12.52 -0.74
CA THR A 61 32.53 13.49 -1.57
C THR A 61 31.05 13.52 -1.17
N ALA A 62 30.34 14.59 -1.53
CA ALA A 62 28.90 14.69 -1.24
C ALA A 62 28.10 13.51 -1.83
N ASP A 63 28.44 13.07 -3.06
CA ASP A 63 27.79 11.93 -3.70
C ASP A 63 28.13 10.60 -3.00
N GLN A 64 29.37 10.41 -2.55
CA GLN A 64 29.77 9.23 -1.77
C GLN A 64 29.03 9.19 -0.42
N PHE A 65 28.89 10.32 0.25
CA PHE A 65 28.07 10.42 1.47
C PHE A 65 26.61 10.11 1.18
N GLY A 66 26.03 10.68 0.12
CA GLY A 66 24.64 10.44 -0.28
C GLY A 66 24.35 8.97 -0.55
N ALA A 67 25.31 8.24 -1.10
CA ALA A 67 25.21 6.80 -1.40
C ALA A 67 25.46 5.89 -0.19
N LEU A 68 25.96 6.42 0.94
CA LEU A 68 26.26 5.62 2.13
C LEU A 68 25.00 4.88 2.61
N ALA A 69 25.18 3.64 3.05
CA ALA A 69 24.13 2.78 3.61
C ALA A 69 24.56 2.30 4.99
N PRO A 70 24.51 3.19 6.01
CA PRO A 70 24.96 2.83 7.34
C PRO A 70 23.99 1.83 8.00
N THR A 71 24.50 1.14 8.99
CA THR A 71 23.75 0.35 9.97
C THR A 71 24.19 0.81 11.37
N VAL A 72 23.28 0.71 12.33
CA VAL A 72 23.53 1.16 13.71
C VAL A 72 23.34 -0.04 14.64
N VAL A 73 24.32 -0.29 15.50
CA VAL A 73 24.24 -1.31 16.55
C VAL A 73 24.30 -0.63 17.91
N VAL A 74 23.28 -0.80 18.75
CA VAL A 74 23.25 -0.19 20.09
C VAL A 74 23.95 -1.12 21.07
N GLY A 75 24.92 -0.60 21.82
CA GLY A 75 25.56 -1.31 22.93
C GLY A 75 24.70 -1.30 24.19
N GLY A 76 24.16 -0.13 24.53
CA GLY A 76 23.26 0.04 25.65
C GLY A 76 22.90 1.50 25.90
N ALA A 77 22.00 1.70 26.86
CA ALA A 77 21.59 3.00 27.35
C ALA A 77 21.64 3.01 28.89
N LEU A 78 22.18 4.09 29.46
CA LEU A 78 22.25 4.31 30.89
C LEU A 78 21.53 5.62 31.22
N VAL A 79 20.48 5.54 32.03
CA VAL A 79 19.80 6.75 32.53
C VAL A 79 20.54 7.28 33.75
N GLY A 80 21.58 8.08 33.47
CA GLY A 80 22.20 8.98 34.44
C GLY A 80 21.53 10.36 34.46
N SER A 81 22.20 11.33 35.06
CA SER A 81 21.83 12.75 35.07
C SER A 81 22.91 13.56 34.32
N PRO A 82 22.90 13.63 32.97
CA PRO A 82 21.86 13.18 32.02
C PRO A 82 22.09 11.75 31.45
N PRO A 83 21.14 11.20 30.66
CA PRO A 83 21.27 9.88 30.03
C PRO A 83 22.44 9.78 29.02
N GLN A 84 22.98 8.57 28.91
CA GLN A 84 24.06 8.22 27.98
C GLN A 84 23.70 6.99 27.14
N VAL A 85 24.23 6.93 25.92
CA VAL A 85 23.99 5.85 24.95
C VAL A 85 25.30 5.49 24.29
N SER A 86 25.59 4.18 24.20
CA SER A 86 26.67 3.67 23.36
C SER A 86 26.11 3.01 22.10
N PHE A 87 26.65 3.34 20.94
CA PHE A 87 26.25 2.73 19.66
C PHE A 87 27.43 2.66 18.68
N ALA A 88 27.33 1.81 17.66
CA ALA A 88 28.30 1.68 16.58
C ALA A 88 27.65 2.00 15.24
N LEU A 89 28.40 2.61 14.32
CA LEU A 89 28.05 2.79 12.92
C LEU A 89 28.95 1.94 12.04
N GLN A 90 28.35 1.19 11.12
CA GLN A 90 29.07 0.34 10.18
C GLN A 90 28.34 0.20 8.85
N ASP A 91 29.04 -0.14 7.77
CA ASP A 91 28.41 -0.50 6.50
C ASP A 91 27.88 -1.96 6.51
N ALA A 92 27.31 -2.42 5.40
CA ALA A 92 26.80 -3.78 5.26
C ALA A 92 27.89 -4.88 5.36
N ASN A 93 29.16 -4.53 5.17
CA ASN A 93 30.30 -5.44 5.28
C ASN A 93 30.91 -5.42 6.70
N GLY A 94 30.33 -4.65 7.62
CA GLY A 94 30.84 -4.47 8.97
C GLY A 94 32.02 -3.53 9.08
N ASN A 95 32.34 -2.75 8.04
CA ASN A 95 33.40 -1.74 8.11
C ASN A 95 32.98 -0.57 9.01
N PRO A 96 33.85 -0.09 9.91
CA PRO A 96 33.52 1.01 10.81
C PRO A 96 33.30 2.31 10.03
N ILE A 97 32.24 3.05 10.39
CA ILE A 97 31.98 4.38 9.86
C ILE A 97 32.29 5.40 10.95
N ILE A 98 33.26 6.28 10.70
CA ILE A 98 33.70 7.32 11.63
C ILE A 98 33.38 8.72 11.09
N GLY A 99 33.51 9.76 11.92
CA GLY A 99 33.43 11.16 11.49
C GLY A 99 32.02 11.77 11.50
N PHE A 100 31.04 11.13 12.14
CA PHE A 100 29.70 11.70 12.35
C PHE A 100 29.62 12.79 13.44
N GLY A 101 30.76 13.23 13.99
CA GLY A 101 30.85 14.25 15.04
C GLY A 101 30.78 15.71 14.58
N SER A 102 30.52 15.97 13.29
CA SER A 102 30.38 17.34 12.79
C SER A 102 29.19 18.05 13.43
N THR A 103 29.37 19.31 13.79
CA THR A 103 28.34 20.12 14.45
C THR A 103 28.01 21.38 13.65
N SER A 104 26.76 21.82 13.77
CA SER A 104 26.26 23.09 13.25
C SER A 104 25.74 23.97 14.38
N GLN A 105 25.99 25.28 14.29
CA GLN A 105 25.46 26.28 15.22
C GLN A 105 25.03 27.54 14.47
N SER A 106 23.71 27.72 14.31
CA SER A 106 23.16 28.93 13.71
C SER A 106 23.37 30.16 14.59
N ALA A 107 23.26 31.36 13.99
CA ALA A 107 23.32 32.62 14.72
C ALA A 107 22.25 32.75 15.83
N THR A 108 21.15 31.98 15.75
CA THR A 108 20.07 31.96 16.74
C THR A 108 20.19 30.85 17.78
N ALA A 109 21.15 29.93 17.63
CA ALA A 109 21.34 28.81 18.56
C ALA A 109 22.31 29.17 19.70
N THR A 110 21.98 28.75 20.92
CA THR A 110 22.87 28.90 22.09
C THR A 110 23.86 27.75 22.22
N VAL A 111 23.54 26.59 21.65
CA VAL A 111 24.36 25.38 21.67
C VAL A 111 24.55 24.82 20.27
N LYS A 112 25.63 24.06 20.08
CA LYS A 112 25.89 23.28 18.87
C LYS A 112 24.88 22.13 18.74
N SER A 113 24.61 21.72 17.51
CA SER A 113 23.76 20.57 17.22
C SER A 113 24.38 19.66 16.17
N TYR A 114 24.05 18.36 16.22
CA TYR A 114 24.45 17.38 15.22
C TYR A 114 23.41 17.37 14.08
N PRO A 115 23.80 17.73 12.84
CA PRO A 115 22.87 17.80 11.71
C PRO A 115 22.53 16.41 11.13
N ASN A 116 23.37 15.40 11.42
CA ASN A 116 23.21 14.05 10.89
C ASN A 116 22.74 13.01 11.90
N LEU A 117 22.62 13.38 13.18
CA LEU A 117 22.23 12.50 14.26
C LEU A 117 21.10 13.13 15.07
N ALA A 118 20.10 12.35 15.41
CA ALA A 118 19.06 12.76 16.35
C ALA A 118 18.65 11.60 17.27
N PHE A 119 18.37 11.94 18.52
CA PHE A 119 18.06 11.00 19.59
C PHE A 119 16.71 11.34 20.21
N SER A 120 15.99 10.35 20.73
CA SER A 120 14.81 10.59 21.57
C SER A 120 14.65 9.47 22.57
N ILE A 121 13.96 9.74 23.67
CA ILE A 121 13.69 8.75 24.71
C ILE A 121 12.28 8.93 25.27
N ALA A 122 11.57 7.81 25.45
CA ALA A 122 10.19 7.77 25.91
C ALA A 122 9.98 6.62 26.90
N LYS A 123 9.04 6.79 27.85
CA LYS A 123 8.59 5.74 28.77
C LYS A 123 7.32 5.07 28.23
N LEU A 124 7.22 3.75 28.38
CA LEU A 124 5.97 3.02 28.18
C LEU A 124 5.10 3.16 29.43
N VAL A 125 3.98 3.86 29.30
CA VAL A 125 2.98 4.01 30.35
C VAL A 125 1.90 2.93 30.18
N PRO A 126 1.62 2.12 31.21
CA PRO A 126 0.53 1.15 31.18
C PRO A 126 -0.82 1.80 30.92
N GLY A 127 -1.71 1.05 30.27
CA GLY A 127 -3.11 1.43 30.13
C GLY A 127 -3.84 1.37 31.47
N THR A 128 -4.90 2.17 31.63
CA THR A 128 -5.81 2.11 32.79
C THR A 128 -7.25 2.05 32.29
N ASN A 129 -8.15 1.39 33.02
CA ASN A 129 -9.57 1.28 32.68
C ASN A 129 -9.82 0.80 31.24
N GLY A 130 -9.13 -0.26 30.81
CA GLY A 130 -9.22 -0.84 29.46
C GLY A 130 -8.50 -0.07 28.36
N ALA A 131 -8.01 1.15 28.63
CA ALA A 131 -7.27 1.92 27.64
C ALA A 131 -5.97 1.20 27.26
N PRO A 132 -5.46 1.38 26.03
CA PRO A 132 -4.19 0.78 25.63
C PRO A 132 -3.01 1.44 26.35
N SER A 133 -1.89 0.72 26.46
CA SER A 133 -0.60 1.32 26.83
C SER A 133 -0.23 2.46 25.88
N LYS A 134 0.65 3.37 26.29
CA LYS A 134 1.08 4.50 25.45
C LYS A 134 2.53 4.89 25.70
N TRP A 135 3.20 5.37 24.66
CA TRP A 135 4.50 6.01 24.79
C TRP A 135 4.33 7.46 25.22
N VAL A 136 5.15 7.90 26.18
CA VAL A 136 5.26 9.30 26.63
C VAL A 136 6.71 9.72 26.47
N SER A 137 6.97 10.68 25.58
CA SER A 137 8.30 11.20 25.32
C SER A 137 8.74 12.15 26.43
N TYR A 138 10.01 12.05 26.83
CA TYR A 138 10.66 13.01 27.72
C TYR A 138 11.20 14.23 26.97
N ILE A 139 11.34 14.16 25.64
CA ILE A 139 11.91 15.23 24.82
C ILE A 139 10.81 16.20 24.40
N VAL A 140 10.34 16.98 25.38
CA VAL A 140 9.19 17.90 25.27
C VAL A 140 9.53 19.32 25.71
N THR A 141 10.80 19.71 25.63
CA THR A 141 11.28 21.07 25.90
C THR A 141 12.11 21.58 24.73
N THR A 142 12.05 22.89 24.45
CA THR A 142 13.02 23.53 23.55
C THR A 142 14.37 23.66 24.24
N VAL A 143 15.41 23.95 23.47
CA VAL A 143 16.70 24.43 23.99
C VAL A 143 16.66 25.96 23.96
N PRO A 144 17.35 26.69 24.87
CA PRO A 144 17.36 28.15 24.82
C PRO A 144 17.85 28.65 23.46
N THR A 145 17.22 29.70 22.95
CA THR A 145 17.64 30.36 21.69
C THR A 145 18.12 31.77 21.99
N LYS A 146 18.80 32.41 21.02
CA LYS A 146 19.22 33.80 21.13
C LYS A 146 18.77 34.59 19.91
N ASN A 147 18.49 35.88 20.09
CA ASN A 147 18.31 36.81 18.99
C ASN A 147 19.65 36.99 18.25
N ALA A 148 19.65 36.82 16.93
CA ALA A 148 20.87 36.87 16.12
C ALA A 148 21.58 38.24 16.14
N THR A 149 20.83 39.32 16.40
CA THR A 149 21.35 40.71 16.38
C THR A 149 21.65 41.22 17.78
N THR A 150 20.74 41.02 18.74
CA THR A 150 20.85 41.60 20.08
C THR A 150 21.52 40.66 21.09
N GLY A 151 21.64 39.36 20.78
CA GLY A 151 22.14 38.34 21.69
C GLY A 151 21.19 37.99 22.85
N ALA A 152 20.01 38.61 22.92
CA ALA A 152 19.02 38.35 23.97
C ALA A 152 18.59 36.87 23.97
N ILE A 153 18.62 36.23 25.14
CA ILE A 153 18.27 34.82 25.30
C ILE A 153 16.75 34.67 25.47
N THR A 154 16.18 33.69 24.77
CA THR A 154 14.84 33.17 25.02
C THR A 154 14.98 31.83 25.74
N ASP A 155 14.41 31.74 26.94
CA ASP A 155 14.49 30.56 27.78
C ASP A 155 13.80 29.34 27.14
N SER A 156 14.14 28.16 27.65
CA SER A 156 13.48 26.92 27.26
C SER A 156 11.99 26.96 27.61
N ALA A 157 11.17 26.41 26.72
CA ALA A 157 9.73 26.30 26.92
C ALA A 157 9.27 24.86 26.61
N PRO A 158 8.12 24.41 27.17
CA PRO A 158 7.58 23.12 26.82
C PRO A 158 7.10 23.12 25.37
N THR A 159 7.21 21.97 24.71
CA THR A 159 6.85 21.73 23.32
C THR A 159 6.31 20.32 23.13
N ARG A 160 5.76 20.07 21.94
CA ARG A 160 5.36 18.73 21.52
C ARG A 160 6.61 17.84 21.37
N PRO A 161 6.47 16.49 21.41
CA PRO A 161 7.59 15.58 21.26
C PRO A 161 8.51 15.89 20.08
N SER A 162 9.81 15.88 20.37
CA SER A 162 10.90 16.21 19.46
C SER A 162 12.10 15.25 19.67
N THR A 163 13.24 15.63 19.13
CA THR A 163 14.52 14.95 19.28
C THR A 163 15.54 15.83 20.00
N ASP A 164 16.50 15.19 20.65
CA ASP A 164 17.75 15.79 21.11
C ASP A 164 18.83 15.54 20.06
N ASN A 165 19.50 16.60 19.64
CA ASN A 165 20.71 16.54 18.85
C ASN A 165 21.73 17.56 19.34
N THR A 166 21.58 18.00 20.60
CA THR A 166 22.29 19.14 21.22
C THR A 166 23.16 18.72 22.39
N GLY A 167 23.12 17.44 22.76
CA GLY A 167 24.04 16.81 23.71
C GLY A 167 25.49 16.75 23.22
N THR A 168 26.30 15.87 23.83
CA THR A 168 27.70 15.68 23.47
C THR A 168 27.94 14.29 22.90
N LEU A 169 28.70 14.21 21.80
CA LEU A 169 29.08 12.96 21.15
C LEU A 169 30.59 12.75 21.26
N VAL A 170 30.98 11.56 21.68
CA VAL A 170 32.35 11.05 21.59
C VAL A 170 32.41 10.04 20.45
N ASP A 171 33.24 10.31 19.44
CA ASP A 171 33.64 9.34 18.42
C ASP A 171 34.91 8.63 18.91
N ASN A 172 34.84 7.32 19.13
CA ASN A 172 35.96 6.55 19.65
C ASN A 172 37.00 6.18 18.56
N GLY A 173 36.79 6.62 17.31
CA GLY A 173 37.71 6.41 16.20
C GLY A 173 37.77 4.98 15.66
N ASN A 174 36.81 4.13 16.04
CA ASN A 174 36.72 2.74 15.60
C ASN A 174 35.31 2.36 15.15
N GLY A 175 34.48 3.36 14.81
CA GLY A 175 33.07 3.21 14.47
C GLY A 175 32.12 3.16 15.67
N THR A 176 32.63 3.12 16.91
CA THR A 176 31.82 3.23 18.12
C THR A 176 31.72 4.67 18.62
N TYR A 177 30.58 4.98 19.22
CA TYR A 177 30.18 6.30 19.67
C TYR A 177 29.56 6.25 21.05
N THR A 178 29.75 7.33 21.82
CA THR A 178 28.98 7.59 23.04
C THR A 178 28.26 8.93 22.93
N TYR A 179 26.94 8.94 23.07
CA TYR A 179 26.15 10.16 23.10
C TYR A 179 25.61 10.42 24.51
N THR A 180 25.86 11.61 25.04
CA THR A 180 25.29 12.09 26.29
C THR A 180 24.22 13.14 25.97
N PHE A 181 23.00 12.94 26.45
CA PHE A 181 21.87 13.85 26.17
C PHE A 181 22.10 15.24 26.76
N TYR A 182 21.57 16.27 26.10
CA TYR A 182 21.48 17.60 26.69
C TYR A 182 20.41 17.65 27.79
N ARG A 183 19.28 16.99 27.56
CA ARG A 183 18.16 16.93 28.52
C ARG A 183 18.37 15.82 29.55
N ASP A 184 18.14 16.15 30.82
CA ASP A 184 18.05 15.18 31.89
C ASP A 184 16.59 14.73 32.09
N ILE A 185 16.30 13.50 31.71
CA ILE A 185 14.93 12.95 31.79
C ILE A 185 14.47 12.69 33.21
N THR A 186 15.41 12.52 34.17
CA THR A 186 15.07 12.34 35.58
C THR A 186 14.45 13.61 36.18
N LYS A 187 14.68 14.75 35.51
CA LYS A 187 14.20 16.10 35.88
C LYS A 187 13.09 16.62 34.97
N ALA A 188 12.65 15.86 33.97
CA ALA A 188 11.72 16.34 32.94
C ALA A 188 10.40 16.91 33.54
N LYS A 189 9.80 16.21 34.50
CA LYS A 189 8.59 16.68 35.19
C LYS A 189 8.83 17.99 35.95
N GLU A 190 9.87 18.02 36.78
CA GLU A 190 10.23 19.19 37.59
C GLU A 190 10.47 20.42 36.71
N GLN A 191 11.21 20.25 35.61
CA GLN A 191 11.49 21.32 34.65
C GLN A 191 10.22 21.86 33.98
N VAL A 192 9.35 20.98 33.46
CA VAL A 192 8.11 21.40 32.79
C VAL A 192 7.13 22.04 33.78
N ASP A 193 7.05 21.53 35.00
CA ASP A 193 6.21 22.11 36.06
C ASP A 193 6.67 23.52 36.45
N ALA A 194 7.98 23.79 36.41
CA ALA A 194 8.55 25.11 36.68
C ALA A 194 8.38 26.14 35.54
N MET A 195 8.18 25.69 34.28
CA MET A 195 8.09 26.60 33.13
C MET A 195 6.75 27.36 33.08
N THR A 196 6.77 28.63 32.66
CA THR A 196 5.54 29.39 32.41
C THR A 196 4.93 28.99 31.05
N VAL A 197 3.62 28.77 31.01
CA VAL A 197 2.85 28.51 29.79
C VAL A 197 1.69 29.49 29.66
N SER A 198 1.29 29.81 28.42
CA SER A 198 0.20 30.75 28.13
C SER A 198 -0.67 30.28 26.97
N GLY A 199 -1.88 30.86 26.87
CA GLY A 199 -2.82 30.55 25.79
C GLY A 199 -3.33 29.11 25.85
N THR A 200 -3.23 28.40 24.73
CA THR A 200 -3.71 27.01 24.56
C THR A 200 -2.71 25.96 25.08
N ASN A 201 -1.57 26.39 25.64
CA ASN A 201 -0.57 25.48 26.16
C ASN A 201 -0.99 24.91 27.51
N ASN A 202 -1.32 23.61 27.54
CA ASN A 202 -1.69 22.90 28.76
C ASN A 202 -0.68 21.79 29.08
N LYS A 203 0.05 21.92 30.20
CA LYS A 203 1.07 20.93 30.61
C LYS A 203 0.51 19.52 30.79
N ALA A 204 -0.76 19.38 31.17
CA ALA A 204 -1.40 18.07 31.30
C ALA A 204 -1.45 17.29 29.98
N ASP A 205 -1.43 17.99 28.84
CA ASP A 205 -1.38 17.35 27.52
C ASP A 205 -0.05 16.65 27.27
N LEU A 206 1.03 17.03 27.98
CA LEU A 206 2.34 16.38 27.86
C LEU A 206 2.42 15.04 28.61
N GLY A 207 1.33 14.61 29.27
CA GLY A 207 1.25 13.32 29.94
C GLY A 207 2.09 13.23 31.22
N ASP A 208 2.25 12.01 31.73
CA ASP A 208 3.07 11.76 32.93
C ASP A 208 4.57 11.72 32.58
N LEU A 209 5.24 12.84 32.86
CA LEU A 209 6.69 12.99 32.69
C LEU A 209 7.49 12.52 33.92
N THR A 210 6.86 11.86 34.90
CA THR A 210 7.58 11.31 36.05
C THR A 210 8.53 10.22 35.57
N TYR A 211 9.80 10.30 35.96
CA TYR A 211 10.76 9.24 35.68
C TYR A 211 10.44 7.99 36.51
N ASP A 212 10.48 6.82 35.88
CA ASP A 212 10.26 5.53 36.51
C ASP A 212 11.30 4.54 36.01
N ALA A 213 12.28 4.21 36.84
CA ALA A 213 13.40 3.35 36.45
C ALA A 213 12.97 1.90 36.14
N ASN A 214 11.80 1.45 36.61
CA ASN A 214 11.32 0.08 36.40
C ASN A 214 10.44 -0.07 35.17
N ALA A 215 9.99 1.05 34.59
CA ALA A 215 9.22 1.02 33.35
C ALA A 215 10.13 0.82 32.14
N VAL A 216 9.62 0.14 31.12
CA VAL A 216 10.30 0.02 29.83
C VAL A 216 10.44 1.41 29.20
N HIS A 217 11.66 1.73 28.79
CA HIS A 217 12.01 2.94 28.06
C HIS A 217 12.39 2.58 26.62
N ARG A 218 12.00 3.41 25.66
CA ARG A 218 12.44 3.34 24.27
C ARG A 218 13.40 4.47 23.98
N LEU A 219 14.64 4.11 23.66
CA LEU A 219 15.60 4.98 23.01
C LEU A 219 15.42 4.89 21.49
N THR A 220 15.56 6.01 20.80
CA THR A 220 15.64 6.04 19.34
C THR A 220 16.86 6.79 18.85
N ILE A 221 17.48 6.30 17.77
CA ILE A 221 18.59 6.95 17.07
C ILE A 221 18.20 7.10 15.60
N ALA A 222 18.33 8.30 15.04
CA ALA A 222 18.19 8.56 13.62
C ALA A 222 19.52 9.03 13.03
N VAL A 223 19.97 8.35 11.97
CA VAL A 223 21.10 8.76 11.12
C VAL A 223 20.53 9.24 9.79
N PHE A 224 20.70 10.52 9.47
CA PHE A 224 20.08 11.16 8.30
C PHE A 224 20.80 12.46 7.94
N GLY A 225 20.17 13.33 7.15
CA GLY A 225 20.65 14.69 6.88
C GLY A 225 21.51 14.77 5.63
N ASN A 226 22.04 15.97 5.38
CA ASN A 226 22.85 16.26 4.19
C ASN A 226 24.32 15.95 4.44
N ALA A 227 25.10 15.76 3.36
CA ALA A 227 26.56 15.66 3.44
C ALA A 227 27.17 16.91 4.10
N PRO A 228 28.26 16.78 4.88
CA PRO A 228 28.98 17.92 5.41
C PRO A 228 29.32 18.95 4.32
N GLY A 229 29.07 20.23 4.60
CA GLY A 229 29.27 21.34 3.65
C GLY A 229 28.13 21.57 2.65
N THR A 230 27.06 20.76 2.69
CA THR A 230 25.91 20.90 1.79
C THR A 230 24.61 21.17 2.54
N GLY A 231 23.68 21.88 1.91
CA GLY A 231 22.43 22.29 2.57
C GLY A 231 22.74 23.11 3.82
N THR A 232 21.99 22.90 4.90
CA THR A 232 22.28 23.52 6.21
C THR A 232 23.30 22.75 7.06
N ASN A 233 23.95 21.69 6.53
CA ASN A 233 25.00 20.97 7.24
C ASN A 233 26.34 21.71 7.10
N THR A 234 26.39 22.93 7.63
CA THR A 234 27.58 23.78 7.69
C THR A 234 27.83 24.19 9.14
N ALA A 235 29.04 24.68 9.44
CA ALA A 235 29.40 25.08 10.80
C ALA A 235 28.45 26.14 11.38
N ASP A 236 27.93 27.03 10.54
CA ASP A 236 27.02 28.14 10.88
C ASP A 236 25.54 27.88 10.54
N GLY A 237 25.22 26.70 10.00
CA GLY A 237 23.85 26.31 9.64
C GLY A 237 23.26 27.06 8.43
N VAL A 238 24.08 27.78 7.68
CA VAL A 238 23.68 28.54 6.50
C VAL A 238 23.82 27.69 5.23
N GLN A 239 22.77 27.67 4.41
CA GLN A 239 22.83 26.99 3.12
C GLN A 239 23.64 27.79 2.09
N VAL A 240 24.81 27.26 1.73
CA VAL A 240 25.69 27.83 0.68
C VAL A 240 25.65 27.04 -0.63
N THR A 241 25.37 25.74 -0.57
CA THR A 241 25.21 24.85 -1.72
C THR A 241 23.95 24.00 -1.54
N ALA A 242 23.43 23.42 -2.63
CA ALA A 242 22.29 22.52 -2.56
C ALA A 242 22.61 21.31 -1.66
N GLY A 243 21.66 20.92 -0.81
CA GLY A 243 21.83 19.77 0.09
C GLY A 243 21.92 18.46 -0.66
N VAL A 244 22.91 17.63 -0.31
CA VAL A 244 23.02 16.25 -0.80
C VAL A 244 22.63 15.30 0.34
N PRO A 245 21.38 14.79 0.36
CA PRO A 245 20.90 14.00 1.47
C PRO A 245 21.45 12.56 1.47
N LEU A 246 21.62 11.99 2.66
CA LEU A 246 21.85 10.56 2.85
C LEU A 246 20.64 9.76 2.33
N LYS A 247 20.78 9.03 1.22
CA LYS A 247 19.66 8.31 0.57
C LYS A 247 19.16 7.10 1.37
N ASN A 248 19.99 6.59 2.29
CA ASN A 248 19.68 5.45 3.16
C ASN A 248 19.69 5.86 4.64
N PRO A 249 18.71 6.68 5.08
CA PRO A 249 18.62 7.06 6.48
C PRO A 249 18.22 5.85 7.33
N VAL A 250 18.74 5.82 8.55
CA VAL A 250 18.55 4.70 9.49
C VAL A 250 17.77 5.20 10.69
N ASN A 251 16.79 4.43 11.13
CA ASN A 251 16.08 4.66 12.38
C ASN A 251 16.16 3.40 13.24
N VAL A 252 16.88 3.50 14.35
CA VAL A 252 17.01 2.43 15.33
C VAL A 252 16.21 2.75 16.56
N VAL A 253 15.71 1.67 17.17
CA VAL A 253 14.97 1.67 18.42
C VAL A 253 15.64 0.66 19.35
N TYR A 254 15.73 1.01 20.61
CA TYR A 254 16.28 0.15 21.66
C TYR A 254 15.40 0.29 22.89
N ASP A 255 14.68 -0.77 23.20
CA ASP A 255 13.83 -0.84 24.39
C ASP A 255 14.64 -1.45 25.54
N PHE A 256 14.58 -0.83 26.72
CA PHE A 256 15.39 -1.21 27.87
C PHE A 256 14.72 -0.84 29.20
N ILE A 257 15.18 -1.43 30.29
CA ILE A 257 14.71 -1.10 31.65
C ILE A 257 15.84 -0.36 32.38
N PRO A 258 15.68 0.94 32.70
CA PRO A 258 16.75 1.74 33.30
C PRO A 258 17.31 1.17 34.61
N ALA A 259 16.47 0.59 35.47
CA ALA A 259 16.88 0.03 36.75
C ALA A 259 17.87 -1.13 36.62
N THR A 260 17.78 -1.91 35.54
CA THR A 260 18.66 -3.05 35.28
C THR A 260 19.75 -2.75 34.25
N GLY A 261 19.56 -1.69 33.44
CA GLY A 261 20.42 -1.39 32.30
C GLY A 261 20.33 -2.42 31.16
N GLN A 262 19.38 -3.36 31.24
CA GLN A 262 19.23 -4.45 30.27
C GLN A 262 18.21 -4.11 29.19
N ALA A 263 18.41 -4.68 28.00
CA ALA A 263 17.43 -4.67 26.94
C ALA A 263 16.12 -5.31 27.41
N ALA A 264 15.00 -4.72 27.00
CA ALA A 264 13.68 -5.32 27.23
C ALA A 264 13.53 -6.59 26.38
N THR A 265 12.88 -7.58 26.96
CA THR A 265 12.58 -8.89 26.36
C THR A 265 11.09 -9.01 26.07
N ASP A 266 10.68 -10.07 25.37
CA ASP A 266 9.27 -10.33 25.08
C ASP A 266 8.42 -10.60 26.34
N THR A 267 9.05 -10.92 27.47
CA THR A 267 8.36 -11.07 28.78
C THR A 267 8.12 -9.75 29.49
N ASP A 268 8.78 -8.67 29.05
CA ASP A 268 8.60 -7.34 29.60
C ASP A 268 7.38 -6.64 28.95
N PRO A 269 6.79 -5.61 29.60
CA PRO A 269 5.74 -4.82 28.99
C PRO A 269 6.18 -4.21 27.65
N GLY A 270 5.50 -4.57 26.56
CA GLY A 270 5.83 -4.15 25.20
C GLY A 270 4.72 -3.40 24.48
N ARG A 271 5.10 -2.67 23.41
CA ARG A 271 4.17 -2.03 22.47
C ARG A 271 4.70 -2.09 21.03
N ASN A 272 5.03 -3.30 20.57
CA ASN A 272 5.38 -3.63 19.20
C ASN A 272 4.14 -4.22 18.48
N ILE A 273 3.37 -3.34 17.82
CA ILE A 273 2.04 -3.68 17.26
C ILE A 273 2.07 -3.94 15.74
N VAL A 274 2.89 -3.19 14.99
CA VAL A 274 2.97 -3.33 13.52
C VAL A 274 4.43 -3.39 13.10
N ALA A 275 4.73 -4.28 12.15
CA ALA A 275 6.04 -4.34 11.53
C ALA A 275 6.10 -3.35 10.36
N THR A 276 7.17 -2.55 10.26
CA THR A 276 7.40 -1.64 9.12
C THR A 276 7.37 -2.39 7.78
N ALA A 277 7.79 -3.66 7.76
CA ALA A 277 7.76 -4.51 6.56
C ALA A 277 6.34 -4.66 5.98
N LYS A 278 5.30 -4.76 6.82
CA LYS A 278 3.90 -4.82 6.37
C LYS A 278 3.48 -3.54 5.63
N CYS A 279 3.94 -2.37 6.10
CA CYS A 279 3.71 -1.09 5.42
C CYS A 279 4.41 -1.05 4.05
N ASN A 280 5.63 -1.60 3.98
CA ASN A 280 6.44 -1.63 2.77
C ASN A 280 5.88 -2.54 1.67
N GLU A 281 4.92 -3.43 1.98
CA GLU A 281 4.20 -4.19 0.96
C GLU A 281 3.48 -3.26 -0.04
N CYS A 282 2.98 -2.09 0.41
CA CYS A 282 2.41 -1.07 -0.46
C CYS A 282 3.34 0.12 -0.71
N HIS A 283 4.05 0.58 0.34
CA HIS A 283 4.88 1.78 0.24
C HIS A 283 6.23 1.53 -0.45
N GLY A 284 6.68 0.28 -0.55
CA GLY A 284 8.00 -0.13 -1.05
C GLY A 284 9.14 0.23 -0.09
N LYS A 285 9.19 1.47 0.38
CA LYS A 285 10.03 1.99 1.46
C LYS A 285 9.25 3.11 2.14
N LEU A 286 8.77 2.85 3.35
CA LEU A 286 8.01 3.81 4.14
C LEU A 286 8.84 5.08 4.34
N GLY A 287 8.25 6.25 4.06
CA GLY A 287 8.96 7.52 4.08
C GLY A 287 9.68 7.85 2.76
N GLY A 288 9.78 6.95 1.78
CA GLY A 288 10.43 7.22 0.50
C GLY A 288 11.96 7.26 0.57
N THR A 289 12.57 7.92 -0.41
CA THR A 289 14.02 8.16 -0.50
C THR A 289 14.30 9.66 -0.36
N PRO A 290 15.21 10.08 0.52
CA PRO A 290 15.60 11.48 0.64
C PRO A 290 16.11 12.09 -0.68
N GLY A 291 15.65 13.30 -0.98
CA GLY A 291 16.01 14.04 -2.20
C GLY A 291 15.07 13.80 -3.39
N ASP A 292 14.23 12.76 -3.34
CA ASP A 292 13.26 12.49 -4.39
C ASP A 292 12.06 13.46 -4.34
N PRO A 293 11.49 13.85 -5.50
CA PRO A 293 10.34 14.74 -5.54
C PRO A 293 9.08 14.05 -5.01
N ALA A 294 8.19 14.84 -4.39
CA ALA A 294 6.93 14.35 -3.82
C ALA A 294 6.05 13.62 -4.84
N SER A 295 6.08 14.03 -6.12
CA SER A 295 5.30 13.40 -7.19
C SER A 295 5.71 11.95 -7.49
N SER A 296 6.91 11.53 -7.10
CA SER A 296 7.35 10.12 -7.21
C SER A 296 7.17 9.32 -5.91
N GLN A 297 6.84 9.97 -4.80
CA GLN A 297 6.73 9.36 -3.47
C GLN A 297 5.84 10.19 -2.53
N PRO A 298 4.52 10.12 -2.69
CA PRO A 298 3.59 10.95 -1.92
C PRO A 298 3.60 10.64 -0.40
N ALA A 299 4.14 9.49 0.02
CA ALA A 299 4.33 9.11 1.42
C ALA A 299 5.70 9.56 2.02
N ALA A 300 6.28 10.66 1.54
CA ALA A 300 7.56 11.19 2.02
C ALA A 300 7.41 11.94 3.37
N PHE A 301 7.66 11.24 4.48
CA PHE A 301 7.55 11.84 5.82
C PHE A 301 8.86 12.53 6.24
N HIS A 302 8.77 13.78 6.70
CA HIS A 302 9.90 14.48 7.32
C HIS A 302 11.19 14.47 6.48
N GLY A 303 11.09 14.77 5.18
CA GLY A 303 12.22 14.72 4.26
C GLY A 303 12.75 13.31 3.99
N SER A 304 11.91 12.29 4.19
CA SER A 304 12.22 10.87 4.01
C SER A 304 13.24 10.29 4.98
N ALA A 305 13.57 11.02 6.05
CA ALA A 305 14.53 10.60 7.08
C ALA A 305 13.92 9.65 8.13
N ARG A 306 12.59 9.52 8.17
CA ARG A 306 11.86 8.72 9.17
C ARG A 306 11.08 7.60 8.50
N ASN A 307 11.52 6.36 8.70
CA ASN A 307 11.05 5.18 7.97
C ASN A 307 10.70 3.98 8.86
N ASN A 308 10.79 4.10 10.19
CA ASN A 308 10.48 3.02 11.13
C ASN A 308 9.25 3.34 11.99
N THR A 309 8.23 2.48 11.95
CA THR A 309 6.99 2.64 12.74
C THR A 309 7.25 2.74 14.25
N GLN A 310 8.22 1.98 14.78
CA GLN A 310 8.60 2.02 16.19
C GLN A 310 9.30 3.33 16.58
N TYR A 311 9.94 4.01 15.62
CA TYR A 311 10.47 5.36 15.78
C TYR A 311 9.35 6.39 15.73
N CYS A 312 8.36 6.23 14.86
CA CYS A 312 7.25 7.20 14.74
C CYS A 312 6.51 7.40 16.08
N VAL A 313 6.29 6.32 16.83
CA VAL A 313 5.47 6.34 18.06
C VAL A 313 6.09 7.07 19.25
N VAL A 314 7.39 7.41 19.23
CA VAL A 314 7.96 8.29 20.27
C VAL A 314 7.59 9.76 20.06
N CYS A 315 7.20 10.12 18.84
CA CYS A 315 6.82 11.49 18.47
C CYS A 315 5.32 11.65 18.22
N HIS A 316 4.68 10.64 17.63
CA HIS A 316 3.25 10.62 17.32
C HIS A 316 2.44 10.07 18.50
N THR A 317 2.51 10.77 19.63
CA THR A 317 1.82 10.43 20.88
C THR A 317 0.63 11.36 21.13
N ASP A 318 -0.12 11.13 22.22
CA ASP A 318 -1.17 12.04 22.68
C ASP A 318 -0.63 13.44 23.04
N GLN A 319 0.67 13.55 23.33
CA GLN A 319 1.34 14.82 23.63
C GLN A 319 1.29 15.82 22.47
N ARG A 320 0.88 15.37 21.28
CA ARG A 320 0.59 16.25 20.14
C ARG A 320 -0.59 17.20 20.37
N ARG A 321 -1.41 16.99 21.42
CA ARG A 321 -2.46 17.93 21.86
C ARG A 321 -1.92 19.25 22.40
N TYR A 322 -0.70 19.24 22.95
CA TYR A 322 -0.09 20.43 23.56
C TYR A 322 -0.09 21.63 22.61
N GLY A 323 -0.72 22.73 23.05
CA GLY A 323 -0.82 23.98 22.30
C GLY A 323 -1.83 23.96 21.15
N ARG A 324 -2.70 22.94 21.07
CA ARG A 324 -3.73 22.81 20.02
C ARG A 324 -5.11 23.21 20.54
N THR A 325 -5.93 23.72 19.62
CA THR A 325 -7.33 24.04 19.87
C THR A 325 -8.21 22.98 19.22
N GLU A 326 -9.31 22.63 19.87
CA GLU A 326 -10.33 21.74 19.34
C GLU A 326 -10.86 22.29 18.00
N ALA A 327 -11.03 21.40 17.02
CA ALA A 327 -11.50 21.82 15.70
C ALA A 327 -12.97 22.26 15.76
N THR A 328 -13.26 23.35 15.04
CA THR A 328 -14.62 23.79 14.74
C THR A 328 -15.18 22.99 13.56
N ILE A 329 -16.43 22.59 13.66
CA ILE A 329 -17.14 21.79 12.66
C ILE A 329 -18.52 22.39 12.40
N THR A 330 -18.91 22.45 11.13
CA THR A 330 -20.26 22.86 10.70
C THR A 330 -20.87 21.71 9.91
N GLY A 331 -21.98 21.15 10.41
CA GLY A 331 -22.46 19.85 9.94
C GLY A 331 -21.40 18.77 10.18
N ASN A 332 -20.97 18.09 9.12
CA ASN A 332 -19.89 17.09 9.16
C ASN A 332 -18.55 17.61 8.62
N THR A 333 -18.44 18.91 8.30
CA THR A 333 -17.23 19.46 7.64
C THR A 333 -16.46 20.38 8.58
N PHE A 334 -15.15 20.13 8.76
CA PHE A 334 -14.31 20.99 9.58
C PHE A 334 -14.05 22.34 8.92
N THR A 335 -14.12 23.40 9.72
CA THR A 335 -13.90 24.81 9.31
C THR A 335 -12.61 25.41 9.88
N SER A 336 -11.88 24.66 10.70
CA SER A 336 -10.59 25.06 11.26
C SER A 336 -9.59 23.91 11.26
N SER A 337 -8.38 24.16 11.78
CA SER A 337 -7.33 23.14 11.92
C SER A 337 -7.85 21.88 12.62
N THR A 338 -7.62 20.72 12.00
CA THR A 338 -8.03 19.40 12.54
C THR A 338 -6.91 18.72 13.32
N THR A 339 -5.97 19.47 13.90
CA THR A 339 -4.87 18.88 14.68
C THR A 339 -5.32 18.24 15.99
N LEU A 340 -6.46 18.68 16.51
CA LEU A 340 -7.16 18.15 17.67
C LEU A 340 -8.64 17.99 17.32
N VAL A 341 -9.18 16.77 17.43
CA VAL A 341 -10.57 16.44 17.11
C VAL A 341 -11.12 15.47 18.15
N ASP A 342 -12.31 15.76 18.66
CA ASP A 342 -13.00 15.03 19.73
C ASP A 342 -12.10 14.84 20.98
N GLY A 343 -11.30 15.86 21.32
CA GLY A 343 -10.33 15.82 22.41
C GLY A 343 -9.14 14.88 22.16
N ARG A 344 -8.95 14.36 20.94
CA ARG A 344 -7.85 13.46 20.56
C ARG A 344 -6.91 14.13 19.58
N ALA A 345 -5.61 14.01 19.81
CA ALA A 345 -4.64 14.44 18.80
C ALA A 345 -4.83 13.59 17.53
N VAL A 346 -5.13 14.24 16.40
CA VAL A 346 -5.21 13.55 15.10
C VAL A 346 -3.84 13.00 14.71
N GLY A 347 -2.76 13.67 15.12
CA GLY A 347 -1.38 13.21 14.92
C GLY A 347 -0.91 12.08 15.83
N ASN A 348 -1.73 11.56 16.74
CA ASN A 348 -1.40 10.37 17.54
C ASN A 348 -1.40 9.14 16.63
N PHE A 349 -0.36 8.30 16.67
CA PHE A 349 -0.07 7.28 15.64
C PHE A 349 -1.27 6.39 15.22
N PRO A 350 -1.97 5.67 16.12
CA PRO A 350 -3.15 4.88 15.73
C PRO A 350 -4.28 5.74 15.16
N ASN A 351 -4.49 6.95 15.68
CA ASN A 351 -5.55 7.86 15.20
C ASN A 351 -5.22 8.37 13.80
N TYR A 352 -3.96 8.75 13.59
CA TYR A 352 -3.46 9.31 12.34
C TYR A 352 -3.50 8.28 11.22
N ILE A 353 -2.89 7.11 11.45
CA ILE A 353 -2.73 6.08 10.43
C ILE A 353 -4.09 5.51 10.03
N HIS A 354 -5.01 5.25 10.96
CA HIS A 354 -6.35 4.78 10.60
C HIS A 354 -7.14 5.82 9.80
N LYS A 355 -7.12 7.11 10.20
CA LYS A 355 -7.83 8.17 9.47
C LYS A 355 -7.30 8.36 8.05
N ILE A 356 -5.98 8.37 7.88
CA ILE A 356 -5.35 8.47 6.55
C ILE A 356 -5.82 7.36 5.62
N HIS A 357 -5.88 6.11 6.10
CA HIS A 357 -6.23 4.98 5.24
C HIS A 357 -7.74 4.76 5.11
N LEU A 358 -8.55 5.27 6.04
CA LEU A 358 -10.01 5.31 5.85
C LEU A 358 -10.41 6.42 4.87
N ALA A 359 -9.69 7.54 4.87
CA ALA A 359 -9.76 8.58 3.84
C ALA A 359 -11.19 9.06 3.55
N HIS A 360 -11.63 9.03 2.30
CA HIS A 360 -12.96 9.48 1.86
C HIS A 360 -14.13 8.71 2.49
N TYR A 361 -13.88 7.56 3.12
CA TYR A 361 -14.90 6.83 3.87
C TYR A 361 -15.16 7.42 5.26
N LEU A 362 -14.34 8.37 5.75
CA LEU A 362 -14.61 9.09 7.00
C LEU A 362 -15.96 9.82 6.93
N THR A 363 -16.69 9.84 8.04
CA THR A 363 -17.96 10.56 8.11
C THR A 363 -17.73 12.07 8.15
N LYS A 364 -16.69 12.53 8.86
CA LYS A 364 -16.32 13.94 8.95
C LYS A 364 -15.35 14.29 7.83
N GLN A 365 -15.59 15.43 7.20
CA GLN A 365 -14.91 15.89 6.00
C GLN A 365 -13.92 17.01 6.28
N ASN A 366 -13.00 17.25 5.34
CA ASN A 366 -11.97 18.30 5.42
C ASN A 366 -10.95 18.09 6.54
N TYR A 367 -10.62 16.83 6.84
CA TYR A 367 -9.46 16.52 7.67
C TYR A 367 -8.18 16.99 6.98
N ASN A 368 -7.42 17.83 7.69
CA ASN A 368 -6.07 18.24 7.31
C ASN A 368 -5.14 18.20 8.52
N TYR A 369 -4.11 17.37 8.44
CA TYR A 369 -3.05 17.31 9.43
C TYR A 369 -1.70 17.52 8.76
N ALA A 370 -1.03 18.62 9.13
CA ALA A 370 0.30 18.98 8.61
C ALA A 370 0.38 19.03 7.07
N GLY A 371 -0.67 19.52 6.42
CA GLY A 371 -0.73 19.65 4.96
C GLY A 371 -1.24 18.39 4.25
N VAL A 372 -1.46 17.28 4.97
CA VAL A 372 -2.05 16.06 4.41
C VAL A 372 -3.57 16.13 4.52
N ALA A 373 -4.24 16.28 3.38
CA ALA A 373 -5.70 16.18 3.27
C ALA A 373 -6.12 14.72 3.14
N PHE A 374 -6.94 14.21 4.06
CA PHE A 374 -7.26 12.77 4.09
C PHE A 374 -8.26 12.37 3.01
N ASN A 375 -9.17 13.27 2.62
CA ASN A 375 -10.27 12.99 1.71
C ASN A 375 -9.83 12.58 0.29
N HIS A 376 -8.58 12.84 -0.10
CA HIS A 376 -8.07 12.54 -1.45
C HIS A 376 -7.24 11.25 -1.50
N ILE A 377 -7.16 10.51 -0.40
CA ILE A 377 -6.36 9.28 -0.33
C ILE A 377 -7.22 8.09 -0.75
N THR A 378 -6.71 7.25 -1.64
CA THR A 378 -7.43 6.10 -2.17
C THR A 378 -6.77 4.80 -1.71
N TYR A 379 -7.45 4.07 -0.80
CA TYR A 379 -6.93 2.81 -0.25
C TYR A 379 -7.21 1.64 -1.22
N PRO A 380 -6.19 0.87 -1.64
CA PRO A 380 -6.30 -0.07 -2.77
C PRO A 380 -6.92 -1.43 -2.44
N GLN A 381 -7.55 -1.58 -1.26
CA GLN A 381 -8.20 -2.82 -0.82
C GLN A 381 -9.31 -2.53 0.21
N PRO A 382 -10.10 -3.52 0.66
CA PRO A 382 -11.06 -3.29 1.73
C PRO A 382 -10.37 -2.87 3.03
N ILE A 383 -10.73 -1.70 3.58
CA ILE A 383 -10.10 -1.14 4.80
C ILE A 383 -10.23 -2.04 6.03
N LYS A 384 -11.21 -2.93 6.02
CA LYS A 384 -11.46 -3.87 7.12
C LYS A 384 -10.43 -5.01 7.16
N ASN A 385 -9.49 -5.10 6.21
CA ASN A 385 -8.36 -6.03 6.23
C ASN A 385 -7.32 -5.67 7.31
N CYS A 386 -7.66 -5.86 8.59
CA CYS A 386 -6.77 -5.53 9.70
C CYS A 386 -5.41 -6.22 9.58
N THR A 387 -5.40 -7.48 9.11
CA THR A 387 -4.20 -8.31 8.96
C THR A 387 -3.20 -7.83 7.91
N LYS A 388 -3.60 -6.87 7.06
CA LYS A 388 -2.64 -6.18 6.20
C LYS A 388 -1.57 -5.45 7.02
N CYS A 389 -1.96 -4.83 8.13
CA CYS A 389 -1.06 -4.05 8.96
C CYS A 389 -0.75 -4.75 10.29
N HIS A 390 -1.72 -5.46 10.84
CA HIS A 390 -1.67 -6.07 12.18
C HIS A 390 -1.53 -7.58 12.12
N ASP A 391 -0.40 -8.13 12.55
CA ASP A 391 -0.19 -9.58 12.50
C ASP A 391 0.42 -10.11 13.78
N GLY A 392 -0.41 -10.73 14.61
CA GLY A 392 0.01 -11.50 15.78
C GLY A 392 0.07 -13.01 15.53
N THR A 393 -0.26 -13.46 14.31
CA THR A 393 -0.44 -14.88 13.97
C THR A 393 0.88 -15.62 14.11
N GLU A 394 0.84 -16.79 14.76
CA GLU A 394 2.02 -17.65 14.88
C GLU A 394 2.48 -18.13 13.49
N GLY A 395 3.80 -18.09 13.25
CA GLY A 395 4.39 -18.46 11.96
C GLY A 395 4.29 -17.40 10.85
N ALA A 396 3.60 -16.27 11.06
CA ALA A 396 3.55 -15.20 10.07
C ALA A 396 4.92 -14.51 9.90
N ALA A 397 5.32 -14.24 8.65
CA ALA A 397 6.63 -13.70 8.31
C ALA A 397 6.96 -12.36 9.00
N ASN A 398 5.96 -11.50 9.21
CA ASN A 398 6.11 -10.19 9.85
C ASN A 398 5.31 -10.09 11.16
N LYS A 399 5.22 -11.21 11.91
CA LYS A 399 4.58 -11.26 13.22
C LYS A 399 5.21 -10.23 14.16
N THR A 400 4.38 -9.57 14.98
CA THR A 400 4.84 -8.78 16.12
C THR A 400 4.21 -9.27 17.42
N ALA A 401 4.90 -9.09 18.54
CA ALA A 401 4.46 -9.60 19.84
C ALA A 401 3.07 -9.08 20.26
N GLN A 402 2.75 -7.82 19.95
CA GLN A 402 1.44 -7.22 20.21
C GLN A 402 0.63 -7.00 18.92
N GLY A 403 0.90 -7.79 17.89
CA GLY A 403 0.24 -7.70 16.59
C GLY A 403 -1.27 -7.87 16.66
N ASP A 404 -1.77 -8.68 17.59
CA ASP A 404 -3.19 -8.96 17.80
C ASP A 404 -3.92 -7.94 18.70
N ASN A 405 -3.25 -6.85 19.10
CA ASN A 405 -3.90 -5.82 19.93
C ASN A 405 -5.11 -5.16 19.24
N TRP A 406 -5.20 -5.20 17.91
CA TRP A 406 -6.35 -4.69 17.17
C TRP A 406 -7.67 -5.39 17.55
N LYS A 407 -7.62 -6.67 17.94
CA LYS A 407 -8.78 -7.46 18.39
C LYS A 407 -8.80 -7.70 19.90
N ASN A 408 -7.65 -7.60 20.57
CA ASN A 408 -7.54 -7.88 22.01
C ASN A 408 -7.69 -6.63 22.90
N VAL A 409 -7.48 -5.42 22.36
CA VAL A 409 -7.49 -4.17 23.13
C VAL A 409 -8.39 -3.12 22.45
N PRO A 410 -9.72 -3.37 22.33
CA PRO A 410 -10.66 -2.41 21.75
C PRO A 410 -10.70 -1.13 22.59
N ASN A 411 -10.64 0.02 21.94
CA ASN A 411 -10.57 1.31 22.64
C ASN A 411 -11.03 2.47 21.76
N ARG A 412 -11.51 3.54 22.38
CA ARG A 412 -12.04 4.72 21.68
C ARG A 412 -11.00 5.45 20.82
N LEU A 413 -9.72 5.40 21.18
CA LEU A 413 -8.64 6.04 20.41
C LEU A 413 -8.48 5.41 19.01
N ALA A 414 -8.48 4.08 18.94
CA ALA A 414 -8.32 3.34 17.68
C ALA A 414 -9.65 3.22 16.92
N CYS A 415 -10.73 2.86 17.60
CA CYS A 415 -12.04 2.65 16.98
C CYS A 415 -12.64 3.97 16.45
N GLY A 416 -12.56 5.05 17.24
CA GLY A 416 -13.04 6.38 16.86
C GLY A 416 -12.20 7.06 15.78
N ALA A 417 -11.06 6.49 15.39
CA ALA A 417 -10.29 6.96 14.25
C ALA A 417 -11.06 6.67 12.94
N CYS A 418 -11.59 5.45 12.81
CA CYS A 418 -12.40 5.04 11.67
C CYS A 418 -13.89 5.36 11.86
N HIS A 419 -14.45 5.06 13.02
CA HIS A 419 -15.83 5.38 13.38
C HIS A 419 -15.93 6.81 13.91
N ASP A 420 -15.46 7.77 13.10
CA ASP A 420 -15.24 9.16 13.48
C ASP A 420 -16.53 9.97 13.68
N GLY A 421 -17.65 9.46 13.16
CA GLY A 421 -18.99 10.01 13.37
C GLY A 421 -19.61 9.62 14.70
N ILE A 422 -19.00 8.68 15.43
CA ILE A 422 -19.51 8.19 16.71
C ILE A 422 -18.93 9.00 17.87
N ASN A 423 -19.81 9.60 18.66
CA ASN A 423 -19.46 10.25 19.90
C ASN A 423 -19.71 9.30 21.08
N PHE A 424 -18.63 8.64 21.52
CA PHE A 424 -18.68 7.73 22.67
C PHE A 424 -19.12 8.40 23.97
N ALA A 425 -18.89 9.70 24.16
CA ALA A 425 -19.30 10.40 25.39
C ALA A 425 -20.82 10.59 25.49
N THR A 426 -21.52 10.62 24.35
CA THR A 426 -22.99 10.79 24.31
C THR A 426 -23.71 9.51 23.88
N GLY A 427 -23.00 8.53 23.33
CA GLY A 427 -23.58 7.32 22.71
C GLY A 427 -24.29 7.60 21.38
N LYS A 428 -24.26 8.85 20.90
CA LYS A 428 -24.92 9.30 19.66
C LYS A 428 -23.89 9.47 18.54
N GLY A 429 -24.37 9.82 17.35
CA GLY A 429 -23.53 10.11 16.20
C GLY A 429 -24.15 9.62 14.91
N VAL A 430 -23.30 9.45 13.90
CA VAL A 430 -23.65 8.85 12.61
C VAL A 430 -22.71 7.68 12.32
N THR A 431 -23.26 6.57 11.87
CA THR A 431 -22.48 5.42 11.42
C THR A 431 -21.87 5.70 10.05
N LEU A 432 -20.83 4.96 9.68
CA LEU A 432 -20.24 5.05 8.34
C LEU A 432 -21.25 4.72 7.23
N ALA A 433 -22.22 3.84 7.50
CA ALA A 433 -23.26 3.49 6.53
C ALA A 433 -24.25 4.63 6.33
N ASP A 434 -24.80 5.18 7.42
CA ASP A 434 -25.78 6.26 7.36
C ASP A 434 -25.18 7.56 6.80
N ALA A 435 -23.91 7.85 7.13
CA ALA A 435 -23.21 9.01 6.59
C ALA A 435 -23.07 8.95 5.05
N ARG A 436 -22.92 7.74 4.47
CA ARG A 436 -22.87 7.56 3.02
C ARG A 436 -24.21 7.80 2.34
N GLU A 437 -25.32 7.61 3.06
CA GLU A 437 -26.66 7.98 2.61
C GLU A 437 -26.98 9.48 2.84
N GLY A 438 -25.98 10.28 3.20
CA GLY A 438 -26.12 11.72 3.44
C GLY A 438 -26.75 12.07 4.79
N LEU A 439 -26.95 11.10 5.68
CA LEU A 439 -27.49 11.35 7.01
C LEU A 439 -26.42 11.98 7.92
N THR A 440 -26.86 12.83 8.83
CA THR A 440 -26.02 13.46 9.85
C THR A 440 -26.18 12.83 11.23
N THR A 441 -27.16 11.92 11.38
CA THR A 441 -27.43 11.16 12.61
C THR A 441 -27.97 9.79 12.27
N SER A 442 -27.64 8.80 13.09
CA SER A 442 -28.18 7.44 13.01
C SER A 442 -29.30 7.22 14.01
N GLN A 443 -30.22 6.30 13.70
CA GLN A 443 -31.24 5.85 14.65
C GLN A 443 -30.59 5.34 15.96
N PHE A 444 -29.49 4.60 15.81
CA PHE A 444 -28.61 4.19 16.90
C PHE A 444 -27.19 4.63 16.55
N GLY A 445 -26.59 5.52 17.35
CA GLY A 445 -25.18 5.89 17.19
C GLY A 445 -24.28 4.75 17.65
N HIS A 446 -23.87 4.77 18.90
CA HIS A 446 -23.23 3.61 19.54
C HIS A 446 -24.28 2.80 20.28
N VAL A 447 -24.57 1.58 19.82
CA VAL A 447 -25.61 0.70 20.40
C VAL A 447 -25.36 0.41 21.88
N GLY A 448 -24.10 0.33 22.30
CA GLY A 448 -23.70 0.20 23.70
C GLY A 448 -23.90 1.48 24.54
N GLY A 449 -24.50 2.54 23.99
CA GLY A 449 -24.74 3.81 24.67
C GLY A 449 -23.45 4.57 25.00
N ILE A 450 -23.50 5.35 26.08
CA ILE A 450 -22.39 6.18 26.57
C ILE A 450 -21.23 5.30 27.07
N GLN A 451 -20.01 5.64 26.65
CA GLN A 451 -18.76 5.02 27.07
C GLN A 451 -17.77 6.10 27.57
N THR A 452 -17.64 6.20 28.90
CA THR A 452 -16.75 7.17 29.58
C THR A 452 -15.29 6.72 29.59
N ASP A 453 -15.04 5.41 29.54
CA ASP A 453 -13.73 4.76 29.46
C ASP A 453 -13.78 3.55 28.51
N ASP A 454 -12.70 2.77 28.45
CA ASP A 454 -12.55 1.64 27.53
C ASP A 454 -12.74 0.27 28.23
N SER A 455 -13.10 0.25 29.53
CA SER A 455 -13.12 -0.96 30.37
C SER A 455 -14.19 -1.97 29.95
N LYS A 456 -15.25 -1.49 29.31
CA LYS A 456 -16.41 -2.29 28.88
C LYS A 456 -16.35 -2.67 27.39
N CYS A 457 -15.40 -2.14 26.63
CA CYS A 457 -15.36 -2.34 25.17
C CYS A 457 -15.25 -3.84 24.82
N ALA A 458 -14.38 -4.58 25.49
CA ALA A 458 -14.14 -5.99 25.22
C ALA A 458 -15.33 -6.92 25.55
N LEU A 459 -16.32 -6.44 26.32
CA LEU A 459 -17.53 -7.22 26.64
C LEU A 459 -18.36 -7.51 25.38
N CYS A 460 -18.41 -6.55 24.45
CA CYS A 460 -19.13 -6.69 23.19
C CYS A 460 -18.19 -6.81 21.99
N HIS A 461 -17.01 -6.18 22.06
CA HIS A 461 -16.00 -6.14 21.00
C HIS A 461 -14.79 -7.01 21.36
N GLY A 462 -15.01 -8.30 21.60
CA GLY A 462 -13.96 -9.25 21.95
C GLY A 462 -13.23 -9.85 20.73
N PRO A 463 -12.16 -10.63 20.95
CA PRO A 463 -11.34 -11.22 19.90
C PRO A 463 -12.06 -12.26 19.03
N THR A 464 -13.23 -12.75 19.46
CA THR A 464 -14.12 -13.59 18.63
C THR A 464 -14.99 -12.74 17.71
N ALA A 465 -15.57 -11.66 18.23
CA ALA A 465 -16.56 -10.85 17.51
C ALA A 465 -15.90 -9.85 16.54
N LEU A 466 -14.78 -9.22 16.94
CA LEU A 466 -14.12 -8.20 16.14
C LEU A 466 -13.63 -8.71 14.78
N PRO A 467 -13.01 -9.90 14.67
CA PRO A 467 -12.74 -10.49 13.38
C PRO A 467 -14.01 -10.64 12.55
N VAL A 468 -15.11 -11.18 13.07
CA VAL A 468 -16.35 -11.35 12.28
C VAL A 468 -16.88 -10.01 11.72
N TYR A 469 -16.84 -8.93 12.51
CA TYR A 469 -17.32 -7.62 12.06
C TYR A 469 -16.39 -6.91 11.04
N HIS A 470 -15.09 -7.25 11.03
CA HIS A 470 -14.08 -6.58 10.21
C HIS A 470 -13.49 -7.48 9.12
N VAL A 471 -13.60 -8.79 9.21
CA VAL A 471 -13.26 -9.70 8.13
C VAL A 471 -14.53 -10.41 7.74
N THR A 472 -14.98 -10.13 6.51
CA THR A 472 -15.25 -11.12 5.46
C THR A 472 -16.41 -10.77 4.56
N ILE A 473 -17.34 -9.92 5.00
CA ILE A 473 -18.49 -9.58 4.17
C ILE A 473 -18.54 -8.08 3.94
N ASP A 474 -18.47 -7.69 2.67
CA ASP A 474 -18.82 -6.36 2.22
C ASP A 474 -20.30 -6.34 1.83
N PRO A 475 -21.20 -5.69 2.60
CA PRO A 475 -22.62 -5.64 2.29
C PRO A 475 -22.94 -4.76 1.06
N THR A 476 -21.98 -3.95 0.61
CA THR A 476 -22.14 -2.99 -0.49
C THR A 476 -21.29 -3.33 -1.71
N GLY A 477 -20.33 -4.24 -1.56
CA GLY A 477 -19.31 -4.54 -2.57
C GLY A 477 -19.83 -5.26 -3.82
N SER A 478 -21.07 -5.75 -3.80
CA SER A 478 -21.70 -6.41 -4.95
C SER A 478 -22.82 -5.56 -5.56
N SER A 479 -22.53 -4.32 -5.98
CA SER A 479 -23.53 -3.43 -6.57
C SER A 479 -23.47 -3.39 -8.11
N GLY A 480 -24.53 -2.88 -8.75
CA GLY A 480 -24.58 -2.67 -10.19
C GLY A 480 -24.35 -3.98 -10.96
N ARG A 481 -23.32 -4.03 -11.81
CA ARG A 481 -22.94 -5.26 -12.55
C ARG A 481 -22.47 -6.40 -11.64
N ALA A 482 -22.21 -6.14 -10.37
CA ALA A 482 -21.90 -7.17 -9.39
C ALA A 482 -23.12 -7.58 -8.52
N GLY A 483 -24.27 -6.92 -8.67
CA GLY A 483 -25.46 -7.19 -7.87
C GLY A 483 -26.29 -8.38 -8.34
N TYR A 484 -27.23 -8.80 -7.50
CA TYR A 484 -27.99 -10.04 -7.66
C TYR A 484 -29.43 -9.94 -7.13
N PRO A 485 -30.44 -10.53 -7.82
CA PRO A 485 -30.33 -11.15 -9.13
C PRO A 485 -30.12 -10.09 -10.22
N PRO A 486 -29.28 -10.35 -11.24
CA PRO A 486 -29.12 -9.41 -12.33
C PRO A 486 -30.39 -9.37 -13.19
N ASN A 487 -30.84 -8.17 -13.54
CA ASN A 487 -31.85 -7.98 -14.56
C ASN A 487 -31.33 -8.49 -15.91
N THR A 488 -32.20 -9.10 -16.71
CA THR A 488 -31.88 -9.55 -18.07
C THR A 488 -32.65 -8.72 -19.10
N ALA A 489 -32.32 -8.86 -20.39
CA ALA A 489 -33.06 -8.20 -21.45
C ALA A 489 -34.53 -8.68 -21.56
N THR A 490 -34.82 -9.88 -21.06
CA THR A 490 -36.14 -10.52 -21.13
C THR A 490 -36.90 -10.50 -19.80
N ASN A 491 -36.23 -10.17 -18.69
CA ASN A 491 -36.82 -10.10 -17.37
C ASN A 491 -36.13 -9.01 -16.54
N THR A 492 -36.85 -7.96 -16.16
CA THR A 492 -36.41 -6.92 -15.22
C THR A 492 -37.06 -7.14 -13.85
N PRO A 493 -36.62 -8.14 -13.06
CA PRO A 493 -37.22 -8.50 -11.79
C PRO A 493 -37.10 -7.39 -10.73
N THR A 494 -36.06 -6.53 -10.82
CA THR A 494 -35.84 -5.45 -9.86
C THR A 494 -36.01 -4.09 -10.52
N ALA A 495 -36.99 -3.31 -10.07
CA ALA A 495 -37.19 -1.94 -10.53
C ALA A 495 -35.95 -1.07 -10.19
N GLY A 496 -35.56 -0.19 -11.12
CA GLY A 496 -34.45 0.75 -10.92
C GLY A 496 -33.06 0.26 -11.36
N PHE A 497 -32.91 -1.02 -11.78
CA PHE A 497 -31.63 -1.55 -12.27
C PHE A 497 -31.64 -1.82 -13.80
N PRO A 498 -30.60 -1.43 -14.56
CA PRO A 498 -30.48 -1.79 -15.97
C PRO A 498 -30.25 -3.28 -16.20
N SER A 499 -30.44 -3.74 -17.45
CA SER A 499 -30.05 -5.10 -17.85
C SER A 499 -28.56 -5.37 -17.59
N GLY A 500 -28.26 -6.54 -17.01
CA GLY A 500 -26.95 -6.94 -16.53
C GLY A 500 -26.57 -6.39 -15.16
N GLN A 501 -27.49 -5.72 -14.45
CA GLN A 501 -27.25 -5.18 -13.10
C GLN A 501 -28.30 -5.68 -12.11
N GLY A 502 -27.94 -5.74 -10.84
CA GLY A 502 -28.85 -6.13 -9.76
C GLY A 502 -28.62 -5.31 -8.48
N PRO A 503 -29.50 -5.49 -7.48
CA PRO A 503 -29.34 -4.87 -6.17
C PRO A 503 -28.13 -5.46 -5.42
N SER A 504 -27.63 -4.71 -4.45
CA SER A 504 -26.49 -5.13 -3.64
C SER A 504 -26.82 -6.36 -2.78
N ILE A 505 -25.92 -7.34 -2.77
CA ILE A 505 -25.91 -8.45 -1.81
C ILE A 505 -24.60 -8.46 -0.99
N ALA A 506 -24.52 -9.36 -0.01
CA ALA A 506 -23.28 -9.62 0.72
C ALA A 506 -22.18 -10.12 -0.24
N LEU A 507 -20.95 -9.58 -0.14
CA LEU A 507 -19.77 -10.04 -0.88
C LEU A 507 -18.72 -10.60 0.06
N ALA A 508 -18.32 -11.85 -0.15
CA ALA A 508 -17.15 -12.47 0.46
C ALA A 508 -15.86 -11.79 -0.02
N SER A 509 -15.36 -10.82 0.74
CA SER A 509 -14.31 -9.90 0.30
C SER A 509 -12.88 -10.40 0.60
N GLN A 510 -12.70 -11.48 1.36
CA GLN A 510 -11.39 -12.03 1.82
C GLN A 510 -11.35 -13.57 1.76
N VAL A 511 -10.28 -14.22 1.26
CA VAL A 511 -10.22 -15.71 1.13
C VAL A 511 -9.72 -16.39 2.41
N GLY A 512 -8.94 -15.68 3.23
CA GLY A 512 -8.18 -16.25 4.34
C GLY A 512 -9.02 -16.64 5.56
N THR A 513 -10.14 -15.97 5.78
CA THR A 513 -10.90 -16.03 7.04
C THR A 513 -12.41 -16.05 6.83
N LEU A 514 -12.91 -16.56 5.70
CA LEU A 514 -14.35 -16.64 5.38
C LEU A 514 -15.18 -17.21 6.53
N PRO A 515 -16.43 -16.73 6.76
CA PRO A 515 -17.35 -17.35 7.71
C PRO A 515 -17.54 -18.82 7.37
N GLU A 516 -17.79 -19.61 8.40
CA GLU A 516 -18.09 -21.03 8.24
C GLU A 516 -19.26 -21.22 7.27
N GLY A 517 -19.16 -22.16 6.33
CA GLY A 517 -20.20 -22.45 5.35
C GLY A 517 -20.16 -21.64 4.06
N ILE A 518 -19.29 -20.62 3.94
CA ILE A 518 -19.08 -19.89 2.68
C ILE A 518 -18.06 -20.62 1.80
N TYR A 519 -18.48 -20.97 0.59
CA TYR A 519 -17.67 -21.79 -0.33
C TYR A 519 -16.46 -21.04 -0.91
N LYS A 520 -15.35 -21.77 -1.07
CA LYS A 520 -14.17 -21.33 -1.83
C LYS A 520 -14.15 -21.98 -3.20
N ILE A 521 -14.24 -21.19 -4.26
CA ILE A 521 -14.12 -21.70 -5.64
C ILE A 521 -12.70 -21.47 -6.15
N ASN A 522 -12.15 -22.41 -6.91
CA ASN A 522 -10.87 -22.31 -7.61
C ASN A 522 -10.94 -22.99 -8.99
N PHE A 523 -9.98 -22.66 -9.87
CA PHE A 523 -9.86 -23.25 -11.20
C PHE A 523 -8.47 -23.82 -11.44
N GLU A 524 -8.40 -24.84 -12.28
CA GLU A 524 -7.15 -25.36 -12.82
C GLU A 524 -7.27 -25.71 -14.30
N ILE A 525 -6.19 -25.50 -15.06
CA ILE A 525 -6.10 -25.91 -16.47
C ILE A 525 -4.98 -26.96 -16.59
N LYS A 526 -5.34 -28.16 -17.05
CA LYS A 526 -4.41 -29.26 -17.28
C LYS A 526 -3.68 -29.11 -18.60
N GLN A 527 -4.41 -28.84 -19.69
CA GLN A 527 -3.89 -28.85 -21.05
C GLN A 527 -4.72 -27.94 -21.97
N VAL A 528 -4.07 -27.41 -23.00
CA VAL A 528 -4.72 -26.65 -24.07
C VAL A 528 -4.16 -27.13 -25.40
N THR A 529 -5.01 -27.46 -26.35
CA THR A 529 -4.59 -27.86 -27.70
C THR A 529 -5.37 -27.09 -28.76
N VAL A 530 -4.78 -26.95 -29.96
CA VAL A 530 -5.46 -26.40 -31.14
C VAL A 530 -5.33 -27.43 -32.25
N ALA A 531 -6.46 -27.92 -32.76
CA ALA A 531 -6.48 -29.00 -33.76
C ALA A 531 -7.62 -28.83 -34.75
N GLY A 532 -7.51 -29.48 -35.92
CA GLY A 532 -8.49 -29.44 -37.00
C GLY A 532 -7.84 -29.14 -38.36
N ALA A 533 -8.64 -29.22 -39.42
CA ALA A 533 -8.20 -28.84 -40.77
C ALA A 533 -7.90 -27.34 -40.85
N ALA A 534 -7.08 -26.95 -41.83
CA ALA A 534 -6.83 -25.54 -42.14
C ALA A 534 -8.16 -24.79 -42.35
N GLY A 535 -8.27 -23.58 -41.79
CA GLY A 535 -9.48 -22.77 -41.77
C GLY A 535 -10.58 -23.24 -40.79
N ALA A 536 -10.39 -24.37 -40.11
CA ALA A 536 -11.40 -24.98 -39.24
C ALA A 536 -10.86 -25.39 -37.86
N LYS A 537 -9.63 -25.01 -37.51
CA LYS A 537 -9.02 -25.34 -36.22
C LYS A 537 -9.86 -24.85 -35.03
N LYS A 538 -9.97 -25.69 -34.01
CA LYS A 538 -10.67 -25.40 -32.75
C LYS A 538 -9.71 -25.53 -31.57
N ALA A 539 -9.94 -24.75 -30.53
CA ALA A 539 -9.23 -24.87 -29.26
C ALA A 539 -9.97 -25.85 -28.35
N THR A 540 -9.21 -26.78 -27.75
CA THR A 540 -9.67 -27.68 -26.70
C THR A 540 -8.94 -27.33 -25.40
N VAL A 541 -9.69 -27.15 -24.31
CA VAL A 541 -9.19 -26.78 -22.99
C VAL A 541 -9.62 -27.84 -22.00
N ILE A 542 -8.64 -28.45 -21.33
CA ILE A 542 -8.88 -29.43 -20.27
C ILE A 542 -8.73 -28.72 -18.92
N TYR A 543 -9.83 -28.60 -18.18
CA TYR A 543 -9.90 -27.79 -16.95
C TYR A 543 -10.76 -28.43 -15.87
N ARG A 544 -10.64 -27.97 -14.63
CA ARG A 544 -11.57 -28.34 -13.56
C ARG A 544 -11.94 -27.15 -12.69
N ILE A 545 -13.11 -27.25 -12.07
CA ILE A 545 -13.58 -26.35 -11.01
C ILE A 545 -13.40 -27.08 -9.69
N LEU A 546 -12.86 -26.38 -8.70
CA LEU A 546 -12.72 -26.86 -7.33
C LEU A 546 -13.68 -26.08 -6.43
N LYS A 547 -14.35 -26.79 -5.52
CA LYS A 547 -15.12 -26.23 -4.41
C LYS A 547 -14.47 -26.72 -3.11
N ASP A 548 -14.01 -25.80 -2.28
CA ASP A 548 -13.31 -26.07 -1.02
C ASP A 548 -12.11 -27.03 -1.21
N GLY A 549 -11.40 -26.86 -2.32
CA GLY A 549 -10.24 -27.68 -2.71
C GLY A 549 -10.58 -29.01 -3.38
N GLN A 550 -11.85 -29.38 -3.51
CA GLN A 550 -12.30 -30.64 -4.10
C GLN A 550 -12.86 -30.46 -5.51
N PRO A 551 -12.59 -31.38 -6.46
CA PRO A 551 -13.16 -31.30 -7.81
C PRO A 551 -14.67 -31.35 -7.83
N VAL A 552 -15.26 -30.50 -8.67
CA VAL A 552 -16.70 -30.35 -8.83
C VAL A 552 -17.22 -31.22 -9.98
N THR A 553 -18.27 -32.01 -9.70
CA THR A 553 -19.09 -32.59 -10.76
C THR A 553 -20.17 -31.59 -11.15
N LEU A 554 -20.23 -31.20 -12.43
CA LEU A 554 -21.17 -30.20 -12.92
C LEU A 554 -22.56 -30.80 -13.07
N ASN A 555 -23.58 -30.06 -12.65
CA ASN A 555 -24.96 -30.46 -12.87
C ASN A 555 -25.29 -30.48 -14.37
N ALA A 556 -26.08 -31.46 -14.81
CA ALA A 556 -26.43 -31.66 -16.21
C ALA A 556 -27.23 -30.49 -16.83
N THR A 557 -28.04 -29.79 -16.02
CA THR A 557 -28.87 -28.66 -16.46
C THR A 557 -28.93 -27.59 -15.38
N GLY A 558 -29.28 -26.34 -15.75
CA GLY A 558 -29.44 -25.25 -14.79
C GLY A 558 -28.11 -24.70 -14.27
N PHE A 559 -28.04 -24.41 -12.97
CA PHE A 559 -26.80 -24.00 -12.30
C PHE A 559 -25.71 -25.05 -12.49
N LEU A 560 -24.44 -24.63 -12.46
CA LEU A 560 -23.31 -25.56 -12.62
C LEU A 560 -23.05 -26.36 -11.32
N ILE A 561 -23.32 -25.74 -10.18
CA ILE A 561 -23.14 -26.28 -8.84
C ILE A 561 -24.44 -26.06 -8.08
N ASP A 562 -24.87 -27.05 -7.29
CA ASP A 562 -26.08 -26.93 -6.48
C ASP A 562 -26.04 -25.70 -5.57
N ASN A 563 -27.12 -24.92 -5.63
CA ASN A 563 -27.30 -23.67 -4.87
C ASN A 563 -26.23 -22.61 -5.10
N VAL A 564 -25.51 -22.66 -6.22
CA VAL A 564 -24.56 -21.61 -6.61
C VAL A 564 -24.88 -21.16 -8.03
N ASP A 565 -25.37 -19.93 -8.17
CA ASP A 565 -25.53 -19.30 -9.48
C ASP A 565 -24.20 -18.69 -9.94
N GLY A 566 -24.06 -18.49 -11.24
CA GLY A 566 -22.82 -18.08 -11.89
C GLY A 566 -22.31 -19.10 -12.91
N SER A 567 -21.48 -18.64 -13.84
CA SER A 567 -20.75 -19.50 -14.77
C SER A 567 -19.39 -18.87 -15.07
N PRO A 568 -18.29 -19.63 -14.98
CA PRO A 568 -17.04 -19.16 -15.53
C PRO A 568 -17.09 -19.13 -17.05
N GLY A 569 -16.17 -18.36 -17.63
CA GLY A 569 -15.82 -18.34 -19.03
C GLY A 569 -14.50 -19.09 -19.27
N VAL A 570 -14.43 -19.76 -20.42
CA VAL A 570 -13.19 -20.27 -21.02
C VAL A 570 -12.81 -19.31 -22.13
N TYR A 571 -11.64 -18.68 -22.03
CA TYR A 571 -11.09 -17.74 -23.00
C TYR A 571 -9.91 -18.38 -23.71
N VAL A 572 -9.69 -18.01 -24.97
CA VAL A 572 -8.51 -18.37 -25.76
C VAL A 572 -8.00 -17.10 -26.43
N ALA A 573 -6.88 -16.59 -25.94
CA ALA A 573 -6.17 -15.43 -26.47
C ALA A 573 -5.08 -15.88 -27.43
N TYR A 574 -4.87 -15.10 -28.49
CA TYR A 574 -3.84 -15.36 -29.48
C TYR A 574 -3.39 -14.07 -30.18
N ALA A 575 -2.24 -14.17 -30.83
CA ALA A 575 -1.74 -13.18 -31.76
C ALA A 575 -2.00 -13.65 -33.20
N THR A 576 -2.42 -12.75 -34.08
CA THR A 576 -2.57 -12.95 -35.53
C THR A 576 -1.94 -11.76 -36.25
N THR A 577 -1.62 -11.91 -37.54
CA THR A 577 -0.95 -10.87 -38.33
C THR A 577 -1.68 -9.52 -38.21
N GLN A 578 -0.94 -8.48 -37.81
CA GLN A 578 -1.47 -7.14 -37.62
C GLN A 578 -0.39 -6.11 -37.96
N ASP A 579 -0.77 -5.00 -38.58
CA ASP A 579 0.09 -3.83 -38.82
C ASP A 579 1.40 -4.16 -39.57
N GLY A 580 1.33 -5.10 -40.52
CA GLY A 580 2.49 -5.58 -41.27
C GLY A 580 3.42 -6.50 -40.47
N ILE A 581 3.10 -6.80 -39.21
CA ILE A 581 3.86 -7.68 -38.32
C ILE A 581 3.26 -9.09 -38.40
N ALA A 582 4.01 -10.02 -39.00
CA ALA A 582 3.60 -11.41 -39.15
C ALA A 582 3.60 -12.20 -37.83
N ASN A 583 4.44 -11.80 -36.86
CA ASN A 583 4.56 -12.46 -35.56
C ASN A 583 4.48 -11.43 -34.42
N PRO A 584 3.29 -10.87 -34.12
CA PRO A 584 3.17 -9.89 -33.04
C PRO A 584 3.62 -10.46 -31.69
N ALA A 585 4.22 -9.61 -30.86
CA ALA A 585 4.72 -10.00 -29.55
C ALA A 585 3.64 -10.04 -28.45
N ASP A 586 2.43 -9.54 -28.74
CA ASP A 586 1.31 -9.39 -27.81
C ASP A 586 0.04 -9.98 -28.41
N TRP A 587 -0.88 -10.42 -27.54
CA TRP A 587 -2.21 -10.84 -27.97
C TRP A 587 -2.96 -9.66 -28.58
N ASN A 588 -3.68 -9.92 -29.67
CA ASN A 588 -4.52 -8.93 -30.35
C ASN A 588 -5.91 -9.48 -30.73
N ALA A 589 -6.21 -10.73 -30.35
CA ALA A 589 -7.49 -11.36 -30.55
C ALA A 589 -7.80 -12.40 -29.46
N THR A 590 -9.09 -12.55 -29.17
CA THR A 590 -9.60 -13.47 -28.14
C THR A 590 -10.92 -14.10 -28.59
N LYS A 591 -11.11 -15.39 -28.29
CA LYS A 591 -12.40 -16.10 -28.37
C LYS A 591 -12.79 -16.60 -26.98
N SER A 592 -14.09 -16.76 -26.72
CA SER A 592 -14.55 -17.30 -25.45
C SER A 592 -15.90 -18.00 -25.55
N ALA A 593 -16.19 -18.83 -24.55
CA ALA A 593 -17.51 -19.42 -24.29
C ALA A 593 -17.70 -19.56 -22.78
N SER A 594 -18.94 -19.44 -22.28
CA SER A 594 -19.23 -19.77 -20.89
C SER A 594 -19.20 -21.29 -20.67
N VAL A 595 -18.88 -21.74 -19.48
CA VAL A 595 -18.91 -23.17 -19.12
C VAL A 595 -20.33 -23.73 -19.25
N LYS A 596 -21.37 -22.97 -18.90
CA LYS A 596 -22.77 -23.35 -19.22
C LYS A 596 -22.95 -23.58 -20.72
N ALA A 597 -22.47 -22.68 -21.58
CA ALA A 597 -22.57 -22.82 -23.04
C ALA A 597 -21.81 -24.05 -23.59
N LEU A 598 -20.65 -24.38 -22.99
CA LEU A 598 -19.84 -25.56 -23.33
C LEU A 598 -20.53 -26.86 -22.91
N ARG A 599 -21.07 -26.92 -21.69
CA ARG A 599 -21.86 -28.04 -21.17
C ARG A 599 -23.10 -28.29 -22.03
N ASP A 600 -23.82 -27.22 -22.35
CA ASP A 600 -25.11 -27.28 -23.04
C ASP A 600 -24.99 -27.42 -24.56
N GLY A 601 -23.77 -27.44 -25.11
CA GLY A 601 -23.51 -27.64 -26.54
C GLY A 601 -23.94 -26.47 -27.44
N THR A 602 -24.14 -25.28 -26.88
CA THR A 602 -24.66 -24.12 -27.64
C THR A 602 -23.59 -23.53 -28.56
N ASN A 603 -24.00 -22.94 -29.70
CA ASN A 603 -23.09 -22.27 -30.65
C ASN A 603 -21.92 -23.14 -31.14
N GLY A 604 -22.13 -24.46 -31.27
CA GLY A 604 -21.10 -25.40 -31.72
C GLY A 604 -20.01 -25.69 -30.67
N ASN A 605 -20.18 -25.24 -29.43
CA ASN A 605 -19.33 -25.64 -28.32
C ASN A 605 -19.62 -27.10 -27.92
N SER A 606 -18.68 -27.75 -27.24
CA SER A 606 -18.91 -29.07 -26.65
C SER A 606 -18.08 -29.28 -25.39
N GLN A 607 -18.52 -30.19 -24.52
CA GLN A 607 -17.80 -30.59 -23.32
C GLN A 607 -18.02 -32.07 -23.02
N THR A 608 -16.95 -32.73 -22.57
CA THR A 608 -16.98 -34.12 -22.06
C THR A 608 -16.26 -34.21 -20.71
N GLY A 609 -16.46 -35.32 -20.00
CA GLY A 609 -15.93 -35.53 -18.65
C GLY A 609 -16.97 -35.31 -17.54
N PRO A 610 -16.54 -35.26 -16.27
CA PRO A 610 -15.14 -35.20 -15.85
C PRO A 610 -14.38 -36.53 -16.01
N ASP A 611 -13.06 -36.49 -16.14
CA ASP A 611 -12.18 -37.66 -15.98
C ASP A 611 -12.08 -38.09 -14.50
N ALA A 612 -11.35 -39.17 -14.20
CA ALA A 612 -11.17 -39.69 -12.84
C ALA A 612 -10.53 -38.69 -11.85
N ASN A 613 -9.89 -37.62 -12.34
CA ASN A 613 -9.28 -36.56 -11.54
C ASN A 613 -10.12 -35.28 -11.52
N GLY A 614 -11.34 -35.32 -12.07
CA GLY A 614 -12.28 -34.20 -12.09
C GLY A 614 -12.12 -33.24 -13.26
N PHE A 615 -11.33 -33.56 -14.29
CA PHE A 615 -11.11 -32.65 -15.43
C PHE A 615 -12.13 -32.83 -16.54
N TYR A 616 -12.70 -31.72 -17.00
CA TYR A 616 -13.54 -31.64 -18.20
C TYR A 616 -12.70 -31.29 -19.41
N THR A 617 -13.05 -31.86 -20.56
CA THR A 617 -12.49 -31.52 -21.86
C THR A 617 -13.51 -30.69 -22.60
N ALA A 618 -13.24 -29.39 -22.77
CA ALA A 618 -14.14 -28.46 -23.44
C ALA A 618 -13.54 -27.95 -24.76
N THR A 619 -14.35 -28.00 -25.82
CA THR A 619 -13.95 -27.55 -27.16
C THR A 619 -14.79 -26.34 -27.55
N LEU A 620 -14.11 -25.24 -27.87
CA LEU A 620 -14.76 -24.02 -28.31
C LEU A 620 -15.29 -24.20 -29.73
N GLY A 621 -16.54 -23.78 -29.97
CA GLY A 621 -17.15 -23.76 -31.29
C GLY A 621 -16.55 -22.71 -32.22
N ALA A 622 -15.85 -21.71 -31.67
CA ALA A 622 -15.16 -20.68 -32.44
C ALA A 622 -13.91 -21.22 -33.16
N THR A 623 -13.69 -20.78 -34.40
CA THR A 623 -12.47 -21.10 -35.15
C THR A 623 -11.29 -20.27 -34.66
N ILE A 624 -10.14 -20.92 -34.51
CA ILE A 624 -8.83 -20.31 -34.29
C ILE A 624 -8.14 -20.17 -35.66
N PRO A 625 -7.68 -18.97 -36.05
CA PRO A 625 -6.99 -18.76 -37.33
C PRO A 625 -5.74 -19.64 -37.48
N ASP A 626 -5.41 -20.01 -38.72
CA ASP A 626 -4.22 -20.84 -38.99
C ASP A 626 -2.90 -20.14 -38.69
N ASP A 627 -2.88 -18.81 -38.81
CA ASP A 627 -1.71 -17.99 -38.53
C ASP A 627 -1.57 -17.65 -37.04
N ALA A 628 -2.47 -18.13 -36.17
CA ALA A 628 -2.43 -17.86 -34.74
C ALA A 628 -1.06 -18.18 -34.12
N LYS A 629 -0.63 -17.32 -33.20
CA LYS A 629 0.59 -17.41 -32.39
C LYS A 629 0.22 -17.14 -30.94
N LEU A 630 1.14 -17.45 -30.02
CA LEU A 630 0.98 -17.17 -28.58
C LEU A 630 -0.30 -17.73 -27.95
N VAL A 631 -0.88 -18.81 -28.53
CA VAL A 631 -2.21 -19.28 -28.13
C VAL A 631 -2.18 -19.70 -26.66
N THR A 632 -3.01 -19.04 -25.86
CA THR A 632 -3.09 -19.23 -24.41
C THR A 632 -4.55 -19.28 -24.01
N ALA A 633 -4.97 -20.34 -23.33
CA ALA A 633 -6.31 -20.38 -22.74
C ALA A 633 -6.31 -19.79 -21.34
N ALA A 634 -7.48 -19.38 -20.90
CA ALA A 634 -7.73 -18.95 -19.55
C ALA A 634 -9.11 -19.40 -19.06
N VAL A 635 -9.22 -19.61 -17.75
CA VAL A 635 -10.49 -19.90 -17.08
C VAL A 635 -10.67 -18.89 -15.95
N GLY A 636 -11.82 -18.22 -15.95
CA GLY A 636 -12.14 -17.18 -15.00
C GLY A 636 -13.60 -16.77 -15.09
N VAL A 637 -14.10 -16.01 -14.12
CA VAL A 637 -15.51 -15.62 -14.08
C VAL A 637 -15.78 -14.38 -14.94
N ASP A 638 -16.97 -14.31 -15.53
CA ASP A 638 -17.48 -13.10 -16.18
C ASP A 638 -18.02 -12.10 -15.12
N TYR A 639 -18.60 -10.97 -15.56
CA TYR A 639 -19.02 -9.87 -14.69
C TYR A 639 -19.93 -10.24 -13.50
N GLN A 640 -20.73 -11.32 -13.61
CA GLN A 640 -21.78 -11.65 -12.63
C GLN A 640 -21.34 -12.62 -11.51
N GLY A 641 -20.09 -13.10 -11.53
CA GLY A 641 -19.53 -13.82 -10.39
C GLY A 641 -20.22 -15.14 -10.02
N PHE A 642 -19.83 -15.71 -8.87
CA PHE A 642 -20.58 -16.80 -8.23
C PHE A 642 -21.41 -16.28 -7.05
N VAL A 643 -22.65 -16.75 -6.92
CA VAL A 643 -23.54 -16.41 -5.81
C VAL A 643 -24.03 -17.68 -5.15
N GLN A 644 -23.68 -17.89 -3.88
CA GLN A 644 -24.19 -18.97 -3.04
C GLN A 644 -25.55 -18.58 -2.47
N LEU A 645 -26.55 -19.44 -2.64
CA LEU A 645 -27.96 -19.16 -2.33
C LEU A 645 -28.49 -19.86 -1.08
N ASN A 646 -27.71 -20.76 -0.48
CA ASN A 646 -28.17 -21.64 0.61
C ASN A 646 -27.54 -21.33 1.98
N HIS A 647 -27.08 -20.10 2.22
CA HIS A 647 -26.49 -19.72 3.50
C HIS A 647 -27.53 -19.06 4.42
N ALA A 648 -27.68 -19.56 5.66
CA ALA A 648 -28.72 -19.10 6.58
C ALA A 648 -28.62 -17.60 6.92
N ASP A 649 -27.39 -17.10 7.12
CA ASP A 649 -27.15 -15.67 7.40
C ASP A 649 -27.32 -14.75 6.17
N TYR A 650 -27.39 -15.32 4.96
CA TYR A 650 -27.53 -14.60 3.70
C TYR A 650 -28.68 -15.16 2.86
N PRO A 651 -29.94 -14.99 3.30
CA PRO A 651 -31.10 -15.60 2.65
C PRO A 651 -31.36 -15.08 1.23
N ASN A 652 -30.85 -13.89 0.89
CA ASN A 652 -30.90 -13.32 -0.46
C ASN A 652 -29.70 -13.73 -1.34
N GLY A 653 -28.84 -14.61 -0.83
CA GLY A 653 -27.60 -15.01 -1.43
C GLY A 653 -26.39 -14.19 -1.00
N ILE A 654 -25.21 -14.78 -1.16
CA ILE A 654 -23.91 -14.18 -0.92
C ILE A 654 -23.02 -14.37 -2.13
N ARG A 655 -22.46 -13.27 -2.63
CA ARG A 655 -21.47 -13.29 -3.69
C ARG A 655 -20.18 -13.86 -3.13
N LEU A 656 -19.73 -14.97 -3.71
CA LEU A 656 -18.51 -15.64 -3.33
C LEU A 656 -17.30 -14.83 -3.77
N ARG A 657 -16.17 -15.06 -3.10
CA ARG A 657 -14.92 -14.44 -3.52
C ARG A 657 -14.52 -15.03 -4.87
N GLU A 658 -14.28 -14.16 -5.84
CA GLU A 658 -13.95 -14.60 -7.18
C GLU A 658 -12.64 -15.41 -7.18
N PRO A 659 -12.62 -16.61 -7.79
CA PRO A 659 -11.43 -17.44 -7.94
C PRO A 659 -10.34 -16.69 -8.69
N LYS A 660 -9.08 -17.09 -8.46
CA LYS A 660 -7.95 -16.61 -9.26
C LYS A 660 -8.18 -16.98 -10.73
N PHE A 661 -8.10 -15.99 -11.62
CA PHE A 661 -8.11 -16.20 -13.07
C PHE A 661 -6.84 -16.95 -13.47
N VAL A 662 -6.98 -18.15 -14.06
CA VAL A 662 -5.86 -19.04 -14.40
C VAL A 662 -5.61 -19.05 -15.90
N THR A 663 -4.35 -19.16 -16.30
CA THR A 663 -3.94 -19.19 -17.72
C THR A 663 -3.04 -20.40 -18.01
N LYS A 664 -3.06 -20.89 -19.25
CA LYS A 664 -2.16 -21.94 -19.73
C LYS A 664 -1.90 -21.81 -21.24
N VAL A 665 -0.64 -21.91 -21.63
CA VAL A 665 -0.22 -21.90 -23.05
C VAL A 665 -0.62 -23.21 -23.73
N ALA A 666 -1.02 -23.13 -25.00
CA ALA A 666 -1.35 -24.28 -25.82
C ALA A 666 -0.11 -25.09 -26.23
N ASP A 667 -0.27 -26.40 -26.32
CA ASP A 667 0.80 -27.31 -26.73
C ASP A 667 1.32 -26.94 -28.12
N GLY A 668 2.64 -26.87 -28.26
CA GLY A 668 3.31 -26.46 -29.50
C GLY A 668 3.33 -24.95 -29.77
N PHE A 669 2.78 -24.12 -28.86
CA PHE A 669 2.85 -22.66 -28.94
C PHE A 669 3.84 -22.08 -27.92
N THR A 670 4.35 -20.89 -28.22
CA THR A 670 5.19 -20.12 -27.30
C THR A 670 4.33 -19.25 -26.37
N ALA A 671 4.79 -19.03 -25.15
CA ALA A 671 4.12 -18.13 -24.21
C ALA A 671 4.26 -16.67 -24.64
N ARG A 672 3.27 -15.84 -24.33
CA ARG A 672 3.48 -14.38 -24.26
C ARG A 672 4.52 -14.08 -23.19
N ARG A 673 5.43 -13.12 -23.47
CA ARG A 673 6.50 -12.73 -22.53
C ARG A 673 5.95 -12.27 -21.18
N ALA A 674 6.68 -12.57 -20.11
CA ALA A 674 6.40 -12.05 -18.78
C ALA A 674 6.82 -10.56 -18.68
N ILE A 675 5.93 -9.73 -18.15
CA ILE A 675 6.13 -8.28 -18.00
C ILE A 675 5.83 -7.83 -16.57
N VAL A 676 4.74 -8.35 -16.00
CA VAL A 676 4.26 -8.10 -14.63
C VAL A 676 4.03 -9.44 -13.92
N ASP A 677 3.77 -9.37 -12.62
CA ASP A 677 3.52 -10.52 -11.76
C ASP A 677 2.28 -10.25 -10.87
N ALA A 678 1.35 -11.19 -10.79
CA ALA A 678 0.11 -11.04 -10.02
C ALA A 678 0.35 -10.79 -8.52
N ASP A 679 1.37 -11.41 -7.94
CA ASP A 679 1.63 -11.32 -6.50
C ASP A 679 2.14 -9.92 -6.15
N LYS A 680 2.87 -9.28 -7.08
CA LYS A 680 3.23 -7.86 -6.98
C LYS A 680 2.02 -6.93 -6.97
N CYS A 681 1.00 -7.19 -7.79
CA CYS A 681 -0.26 -6.42 -7.74
C CYS A 681 -1.00 -6.65 -6.41
N ASN A 682 -1.06 -7.90 -5.96
CA ASN A 682 -1.72 -8.29 -4.72
C ASN A 682 -0.99 -7.80 -3.45
N ALA A 683 0.28 -7.44 -3.55
CA ALA A 683 1.00 -6.75 -2.48
C ALA A 683 0.32 -5.43 -2.07
N CYS A 684 -0.37 -4.75 -2.98
CA CYS A 684 -1.22 -3.59 -2.65
C CYS A 684 -2.70 -3.96 -2.53
N HIS A 685 -3.23 -4.70 -3.51
CA HIS A 685 -4.67 -4.89 -3.64
C HIS A 685 -5.24 -6.03 -2.78
N GLY A 686 -4.39 -6.85 -2.15
CA GLY A 686 -4.77 -8.06 -1.43
C GLY A 686 -5.25 -9.17 -2.38
N GLN A 687 -6.31 -8.87 -3.14
CA GLN A 687 -6.70 -9.56 -4.37
C GLN A 687 -7.17 -8.49 -5.34
N LEU A 688 -6.48 -8.37 -6.47
CA LEU A 688 -6.80 -7.43 -7.54
C LEU A 688 -8.29 -7.54 -7.90
N GLY A 689 -9.00 -6.40 -7.92
CA GLY A 689 -10.39 -6.33 -8.39
C GLY A 689 -11.47 -6.44 -7.32
N VAL A 690 -11.11 -6.60 -6.05
CA VAL A 690 -12.09 -6.62 -4.95
C VAL A 690 -12.49 -5.21 -4.51
N SER A 691 -11.51 -4.32 -4.28
CA SER A 691 -11.74 -2.92 -3.89
C SER A 691 -10.52 -2.09 -4.31
N PRO A 692 -10.61 -1.17 -5.29
CA PRO A 692 -11.81 -0.88 -6.08
C PRO A 692 -12.27 -2.12 -6.85
N SER A 693 -13.59 -2.31 -6.97
CA SER A 693 -14.13 -3.44 -7.70
C SER A 693 -14.07 -3.17 -9.19
N PHE A 694 -13.32 -3.98 -9.93
CA PHE A 694 -13.40 -4.00 -11.39
C PHE A 694 -13.91 -5.37 -11.83
N HIS A 695 -14.77 -5.39 -12.86
CA HIS A 695 -15.46 -6.60 -13.32
C HIS A 695 -16.17 -7.40 -12.19
N GLY A 696 -16.61 -6.72 -11.12
CA GLY A 696 -17.27 -7.36 -9.98
C GLY A 696 -16.38 -8.33 -9.19
N GLY A 697 -15.06 -8.10 -9.14
CA GLY A 697 -14.10 -9.00 -8.49
C GLY A 697 -13.40 -9.97 -9.43
N ALA A 698 -13.93 -10.15 -10.64
CA ALA A 698 -13.48 -11.18 -11.56
C ALA A 698 -12.26 -10.73 -12.38
N ARG A 699 -11.59 -11.68 -13.05
CA ARG A 699 -10.43 -11.41 -13.91
C ARG A 699 -9.27 -10.72 -13.16
N ASN A 700 -9.07 -11.17 -11.93
CA ASN A 700 -8.13 -10.68 -10.91
C ASN A 700 -6.65 -11.08 -11.12
N ASN A 701 -6.23 -11.28 -12.37
CA ASN A 701 -4.86 -11.70 -12.71
C ASN A 701 -4.22 -10.63 -13.61
N GLY A 702 -3.16 -9.98 -13.11
CA GLY A 702 -2.51 -8.86 -13.80
C GLY A 702 -1.93 -9.23 -15.17
N GLU A 703 -1.41 -10.45 -15.31
CA GLU A 703 -0.87 -11.02 -16.54
C GLU A 703 -1.98 -11.30 -17.55
N GLY A 704 -3.17 -11.65 -17.06
CA GLY A 704 -4.37 -11.95 -17.85
C GLY A 704 -5.11 -10.72 -18.36
N CYS A 705 -4.89 -9.52 -17.83
CA CYS A 705 -5.59 -8.30 -18.24
C CYS A 705 -5.50 -8.05 -19.76
N ALA A 706 -4.32 -8.32 -20.34
CA ALA A 706 -4.05 -8.12 -21.77
C ALA A 706 -4.88 -9.03 -22.70
N ILE A 707 -5.57 -10.06 -22.18
CA ILE A 707 -6.52 -10.87 -22.95
C ILE A 707 -7.71 -10.02 -23.42
N CYS A 708 -8.07 -8.99 -22.65
CA CYS A 708 -9.18 -8.08 -22.96
C CYS A 708 -8.72 -6.63 -23.15
N HIS A 709 -7.64 -6.22 -22.48
CA HIS A 709 -7.02 -4.89 -22.56
C HIS A 709 -5.80 -4.93 -23.49
N ASP A 710 -6.02 -5.44 -24.69
CA ASP A 710 -5.03 -5.50 -25.77
C ASP A 710 -4.77 -4.13 -26.41
N ALA A 711 -3.80 -4.05 -27.33
CA ALA A 711 -3.36 -2.81 -27.96
C ALA A 711 -4.46 -2.11 -28.81
N ASN A 712 -5.53 -2.83 -29.17
CA ASN A 712 -6.61 -2.33 -30.02
C ASN A 712 -7.78 -1.75 -29.22
N ARG A 713 -7.65 -1.64 -27.88
CA ARG A 713 -8.74 -1.26 -26.98
C ARG A 713 -8.62 0.19 -26.54
N ALA A 714 -9.66 0.96 -26.81
CA ALA A 714 -9.79 2.35 -26.41
C ALA A 714 -11.25 2.69 -26.08
N THR A 715 -11.45 3.80 -25.38
CA THR A 715 -12.77 4.37 -25.11
C THR A 715 -13.27 5.22 -26.29
N GLY A 716 -14.58 5.35 -26.40
CA GLY A 716 -15.28 6.14 -27.41
C GLY A 716 -16.47 6.88 -26.81
N HIS A 717 -17.06 7.80 -27.57
CA HIS A 717 -18.27 8.54 -27.15
C HIS A 717 -19.54 7.88 -27.72
N VAL A 718 -20.17 6.90 -27.04
CA VAL A 718 -21.48 6.37 -27.51
C VAL A 718 -22.35 5.67 -26.46
N GLY A 719 -23.52 6.25 -26.16
CA GLY A 719 -24.70 5.60 -25.54
C GLY A 719 -25.64 6.54 -24.77
N PRO A 720 -26.97 6.25 -24.65
CA PRO A 720 -27.96 7.13 -24.01
C PRO A 720 -27.79 7.32 -22.48
N ASN A 721 -26.87 6.56 -21.86
CA ASN A 721 -26.49 6.71 -20.44
C ASN A 721 -25.02 7.19 -20.28
N ASN A 722 -24.37 7.67 -21.36
CA ASN A 722 -22.92 7.92 -21.42
C ASN A 722 -22.53 9.40 -21.23
N SER A 723 -22.49 9.87 -19.99
CA SER A 723 -21.83 11.13 -19.66
C SER A 723 -20.31 11.01 -19.43
N PHE A 724 -19.69 9.86 -19.76
CA PHE A 724 -18.28 9.60 -19.44
C PHE A 724 -17.39 9.67 -20.68
N GLY A 725 -16.29 10.39 -20.58
CA GLY A 725 -15.44 10.87 -21.65
C GLY A 725 -14.64 9.78 -22.33
N GLY A 726 -14.36 10.00 -23.61
CA GLY A 726 -13.62 9.07 -24.46
C GLY A 726 -12.20 9.55 -24.77
N GLY A 727 -11.53 8.86 -25.69
CA GLY A 727 -10.21 9.28 -26.15
C GLY A 727 -9.05 8.83 -25.26
N TRP A 728 -9.28 7.80 -24.44
CA TRP A 728 -8.26 7.16 -23.65
C TRP A 728 -8.00 5.74 -24.17
N SER A 729 -6.73 5.40 -24.38
CA SER A 729 -6.35 3.99 -24.57
C SER A 729 -6.62 3.22 -23.29
N VAL A 730 -7.28 2.07 -23.42
CA VAL A 730 -7.46 1.11 -22.32
C VAL A 730 -6.63 -0.15 -22.52
N ALA A 731 -5.62 -0.09 -23.39
CA ALA A 731 -4.57 -1.12 -23.44
C ALA A 731 -3.86 -1.18 -22.07
N SER A 732 -3.51 -2.38 -21.58
CA SER A 732 -3.02 -2.56 -20.20
C SER A 732 -1.85 -1.64 -19.84
N LYS A 733 -0.92 -1.41 -20.76
CA LYS A 733 0.26 -0.55 -20.53
C LYS A 733 -0.11 0.92 -20.31
N SER A 734 -1.11 1.43 -21.03
CA SER A 734 -1.54 2.83 -20.95
C SER A 734 -2.48 3.04 -19.76
N LEU A 735 -3.43 2.12 -19.58
CA LEU A 735 -4.41 2.17 -18.49
C LEU A 735 -3.74 2.09 -17.12
N ILE A 736 -2.88 1.08 -16.89
CA ILE A 736 -2.28 0.85 -15.57
C ILE A 736 -1.31 1.98 -15.22
N HIS A 737 -0.49 2.45 -16.17
CA HIS A 737 0.37 3.60 -15.93
C HIS A 737 -0.44 4.88 -15.68
N GLY A 738 -1.46 5.15 -16.49
CA GLY A 738 -2.31 6.33 -16.34
C GLY A 738 -2.97 6.43 -14.96
N ILE A 739 -3.54 5.32 -14.47
CA ILE A 739 -4.14 5.24 -13.14
C ILE A 739 -3.11 5.50 -12.03
N HIS A 740 -1.98 4.81 -12.04
CA HIS A 740 -1.04 4.87 -10.92
C HIS A 740 -0.09 6.07 -10.98
N ALA A 741 -0.01 6.77 -12.11
CA ALA A 741 0.83 7.95 -12.28
C ALA A 741 0.08 9.26 -12.09
N ALA A 742 -1.16 9.26 -11.56
CA ALA A 742 -2.00 10.45 -11.47
C ALA A 742 -1.28 11.66 -10.83
N SER A 743 -0.52 11.46 -9.73
CA SER A 743 0.25 12.52 -9.07
C SER A 743 1.48 13.03 -9.84
N LYS A 744 1.88 12.32 -10.91
CA LYS A 744 3.04 12.63 -11.75
C LYS A 744 2.63 13.29 -13.07
N ARG A 745 1.45 12.95 -13.59
CA ARG A 745 0.92 13.48 -14.83
C ARG A 745 0.63 14.97 -14.71
N GLU A 746 0.93 15.73 -15.77
CA GLU A 746 0.50 17.13 -15.91
C GLU A 746 -0.96 17.22 -16.39
N GLN A 747 -1.42 16.22 -17.12
CA GLN A 747 -2.81 16.08 -17.55
C GLN A 747 -3.46 14.88 -16.83
N ALA A 748 -4.45 15.17 -16.00
CA ALA A 748 -5.15 14.17 -15.22
C ALA A 748 -5.73 13.06 -16.11
N PHE A 749 -5.57 11.81 -15.68
CA PHE A 749 -6.12 10.63 -16.36
C PHE A 749 -7.58 10.44 -15.96
N THR A 750 -8.48 11.22 -16.58
CA THR A 750 -9.90 11.35 -16.19
C THR A 750 -10.83 10.25 -16.71
N TYR A 751 -10.28 9.09 -17.09
CA TYR A 751 -11.09 7.94 -17.46
C TYR A 751 -11.99 7.52 -16.28
N GLU A 752 -13.25 7.14 -16.58
CA GLU A 752 -14.33 6.85 -15.61
C GLU A 752 -14.76 8.04 -14.73
N ALA A 753 -14.47 9.28 -15.15
CA ALA A 753 -15.04 10.46 -14.50
C ALA A 753 -16.56 10.51 -14.67
N THR A 754 -17.28 10.89 -13.62
CA THR A 754 -18.75 10.95 -13.51
C THR A 754 -19.22 12.33 -13.05
N ALA A 755 -20.54 12.59 -13.00
CA ALA A 755 -21.05 13.85 -12.45
C ALA A 755 -20.74 14.00 -10.95
N GLU A 756 -20.67 12.88 -10.24
CA GLU A 756 -20.35 12.80 -8.81
C GLU A 756 -18.84 12.80 -8.54
N ASN A 757 -18.03 12.40 -9.53
CA ASN A 757 -16.56 12.40 -9.48
C ASN A 757 -15.97 12.87 -10.81
N LEU A 758 -15.76 14.17 -10.94
CA LEU A 758 -15.23 14.79 -12.16
C LEU A 758 -13.76 14.43 -12.44
N GLU A 759 -13.01 13.97 -11.44
CA GLU A 759 -11.59 13.63 -11.58
C GLU A 759 -11.38 12.22 -12.16
N GLY A 760 -12.37 11.33 -12.03
CA GLY A 760 -12.25 9.94 -12.48
C GLY A 760 -11.01 9.29 -11.87
N PHE A 761 -10.22 8.57 -12.67
CA PHE A 761 -8.94 8.04 -12.19
C PHE A 761 -7.82 9.08 -11.95
N GLY A 762 -8.08 10.36 -12.19
CA GLY A 762 -7.15 11.46 -11.90
C GLY A 762 -6.92 11.69 -10.40
N GLU A 763 -7.82 11.22 -9.54
CA GLU A 763 -7.72 11.36 -8.08
C GLU A 763 -6.91 10.23 -7.42
N VAL A 764 -6.55 9.17 -8.18
CA VAL A 764 -5.93 7.96 -7.62
C VAL A 764 -4.56 8.27 -7.03
N THR A 765 -4.32 7.84 -5.79
CA THR A 765 -3.05 8.05 -5.09
C THR A 765 -2.26 6.76 -5.09
N PHE A 766 -1.02 6.80 -5.58
CA PHE A 766 -0.11 5.66 -5.52
C PHE A 766 0.64 5.66 -4.18
N PRO A 767 0.51 4.63 -3.33
CA PRO A 767 1.11 4.64 -1.99
C PRO A 767 2.64 4.45 -2.01
N GLY A 768 3.17 3.83 -3.07
CA GLY A 768 4.56 3.45 -3.19
C GLY A 768 5.48 4.51 -3.81
N ILE A 769 6.69 4.07 -4.14
CA ILE A 769 7.64 4.86 -4.94
C ILE A 769 7.34 4.58 -6.42
N LEU A 770 6.68 5.53 -7.10
CA LEU A 770 6.18 5.35 -8.46
C LEU A 770 7.29 4.97 -9.47
N LYS A 771 8.48 5.55 -9.30
CA LYS A 771 9.64 5.25 -10.15
C LYS A 771 10.26 3.87 -9.90
N LYS A 772 9.85 3.13 -8.87
CA LYS A 772 10.34 1.76 -8.63
C LYS A 772 9.58 0.78 -9.53
N CYS A 773 9.98 0.65 -10.79
CA CYS A 773 9.30 -0.15 -11.82
C CYS A 773 9.01 -1.59 -11.38
N GLU A 774 9.95 -2.19 -10.64
CA GLU A 774 9.85 -3.56 -10.12
C GLU A 774 8.79 -3.72 -9.01
N THR A 775 8.09 -2.65 -8.63
CA THR A 775 6.86 -2.72 -7.83
C THR A 775 5.76 -3.49 -8.56
N CYS A 776 5.72 -3.42 -9.90
CA CYS A 776 4.77 -4.19 -10.72
C CYS A 776 5.49 -5.15 -11.69
N HIS A 777 6.63 -4.72 -12.24
CA HIS A 777 7.29 -5.46 -13.31
C HIS A 777 8.18 -6.58 -12.81
N VAL A 778 8.26 -7.68 -13.58
CA VAL A 778 9.33 -8.67 -13.39
C VAL A 778 10.69 -8.07 -13.78
N PRO A 779 11.81 -8.51 -13.18
CA PRO A 779 13.14 -8.07 -13.60
C PRO A 779 13.35 -8.27 -15.10
N GLY A 780 13.87 -7.25 -15.78
CA GLY A 780 14.08 -7.28 -17.23
C GLY A 780 12.84 -7.11 -18.11
N GLY A 781 11.65 -6.97 -17.50
CA GLY A 781 10.38 -6.80 -18.21
C GLY A 781 10.11 -5.37 -18.69
N TYR A 782 10.62 -4.36 -17.98
CA TYR A 782 10.34 -2.94 -18.23
C TYR A 782 11.47 -2.21 -18.98
N ASP A 783 12.71 -2.69 -18.85
CA ASP A 783 13.91 -2.11 -19.47
C ASP A 783 14.43 -2.93 -20.66
N PHE A 784 13.71 -4.00 -21.01
CA PHE A 784 14.05 -4.96 -22.07
C PHE A 784 15.40 -5.67 -21.89
N SER A 785 15.97 -5.71 -20.68
CA SER A 785 17.18 -6.51 -20.41
C SER A 785 16.90 -8.02 -20.41
N GLY A 786 15.65 -8.43 -20.18
CA GLY A 786 15.24 -9.83 -20.27
C GLY A 786 15.17 -10.30 -21.72
N THR A 787 15.74 -11.47 -22.03
CA THR A 787 15.89 -12.00 -23.40
C THR A 787 14.58 -12.03 -24.19
N ALA A 788 13.49 -12.52 -23.58
CA ALA A 788 12.18 -12.58 -24.24
C ALA A 788 11.56 -11.19 -24.48
N ASN A 789 11.86 -10.21 -23.62
CA ASN A 789 11.40 -8.84 -23.78
C ASN A 789 12.19 -8.11 -24.85
N ASN A 790 13.52 -8.25 -24.88
CA ASN A 790 14.35 -7.72 -25.95
C ASN A 790 13.93 -8.26 -27.33
N ALA A 791 13.68 -9.57 -27.43
CA ALA A 791 13.23 -10.21 -28.67
C ALA A 791 11.84 -9.73 -29.15
N ALA A 792 11.04 -9.14 -28.26
CA ALA A 792 9.73 -8.61 -28.59
C ALA A 792 9.75 -7.23 -29.25
N LEU A 793 10.84 -6.45 -29.09
CA LEU A 793 10.93 -5.05 -29.54
C LEU A 793 10.54 -4.84 -31.01
N PRO A 794 10.99 -5.64 -31.99
CA PRO A 794 10.64 -5.45 -33.40
C PRO A 794 9.17 -5.76 -33.72
N ASN A 795 8.46 -6.43 -32.80
CA ASN A 795 7.14 -7.01 -33.01
C ASN A 795 6.07 -6.41 -32.08
N LEU A 796 6.36 -5.25 -31.45
CA LEU A 796 5.40 -4.55 -30.61
C LEU A 796 4.29 -3.90 -31.45
N LEU A 797 3.07 -3.97 -30.95
CA LEU A 797 1.89 -3.42 -31.64
C LEU A 797 1.65 -1.95 -31.31
N TRP A 798 1.16 -1.21 -32.30
CA TRP A 798 0.66 0.15 -32.14
C TRP A 798 -0.56 0.17 -31.24
N THR A 799 -0.72 1.26 -30.49
CA THR A 799 -1.79 1.41 -29.50
C THR A 799 -2.90 2.27 -30.05
N THR A 800 -4.14 1.80 -29.93
CA THR A 800 -5.33 2.59 -30.23
C THR A 800 -5.64 3.48 -29.02
N ASP A 801 -5.77 4.79 -29.25
CA ASP A 801 -6.04 5.79 -28.22
C ASP A 801 -7.51 6.19 -28.14
N ALA A 802 -8.24 6.09 -29.25
CA ALA A 802 -9.66 6.40 -29.30
C ALA A 802 -10.39 5.41 -30.20
N LYS A 803 -11.61 5.03 -29.80
CA LYS A 803 -12.51 4.20 -30.62
C LYS A 803 -13.70 5.05 -31.06
N GLY A 804 -13.82 5.35 -32.35
CA GLY A 804 -15.05 5.95 -32.88
C GLY A 804 -15.10 7.47 -32.85
N ASN A 805 -16.33 8.00 -32.92
CA ASN A 805 -16.56 9.43 -33.06
C ASN A 805 -16.26 10.11 -31.74
N MET A 806 -15.41 11.12 -31.78
CA MET A 806 -15.14 11.95 -30.61
C MET A 806 -15.93 13.27 -30.66
N LEU A 807 -16.68 13.53 -31.74
CA LEU A 807 -17.56 14.70 -31.89
C LEU A 807 -18.64 14.69 -30.80
N ASN A 808 -18.85 15.88 -30.21
CA ASN A 808 -19.98 16.17 -29.34
C ASN A 808 -21.04 16.93 -30.16
N ASP A 809 -21.76 16.22 -31.03
CA ASP A 809 -22.82 16.78 -31.88
C ASP A 809 -24.17 16.12 -31.61
N ALA A 810 -25.24 16.66 -32.20
CA ALA A 810 -26.59 16.16 -31.98
C ALA A 810 -26.82 14.71 -32.48
N THR A 811 -25.93 14.18 -33.35
CA THR A 811 -26.02 12.80 -33.87
C THR A 811 -25.34 11.78 -32.96
N THR A 812 -24.26 12.17 -32.27
CA THR A 812 -23.52 11.31 -31.31
C THR A 812 -23.92 11.54 -29.86
N ASN A 813 -24.46 12.71 -29.54
CA ASN A 813 -24.96 13.11 -28.24
C ASN A 813 -26.34 13.80 -28.35
N PRO A 814 -27.42 13.02 -28.55
CA PRO A 814 -28.78 13.56 -28.68
C PRO A 814 -29.30 14.25 -27.41
N THR A 815 -28.59 14.13 -26.28
CA THR A 815 -28.93 14.76 -25.00
C THR A 815 -28.31 16.15 -24.79
N GLY A 816 -27.31 16.53 -25.60
CA GLY A 816 -26.61 17.82 -25.51
C GLY A 816 -25.73 18.00 -24.25
N ILE A 817 -25.51 16.94 -23.47
CA ILE A 817 -24.73 16.98 -22.22
C ILE A 817 -23.23 17.10 -22.53
N THR A 818 -22.52 18.06 -21.93
CA THR A 818 -21.06 18.17 -22.09
C THR A 818 -20.34 16.89 -21.65
N PRO A 819 -19.46 16.29 -22.48
CA PRO A 819 -18.72 15.09 -22.10
C PRO A 819 -17.80 15.37 -20.89
N ILE A 820 -17.94 14.61 -19.81
CA ILE A 820 -17.08 14.69 -18.62
C ILE A 820 -15.91 13.74 -18.81
N GLY A 821 -14.67 14.12 -18.51
CA GLY A 821 -13.53 13.19 -18.54
C GLY A 821 -12.95 12.88 -19.94
N LEU A 822 -13.22 13.73 -20.93
CA LEU A 822 -12.58 13.65 -22.24
C LEU A 822 -11.05 13.82 -22.10
N SER A 823 -10.29 13.00 -22.81
CA SER A 823 -8.83 13.17 -22.85
C SER A 823 -8.44 14.54 -23.41
N PRO A 824 -7.61 15.33 -22.69
CA PRO A 824 -7.19 16.65 -23.16
C PRO A 824 -6.26 16.59 -24.38
N TRP A 825 -5.74 15.41 -24.70
CA TRP A 825 -4.86 15.18 -25.85
C TRP A 825 -5.63 14.93 -27.15
N VAL A 826 -6.95 14.75 -27.08
CA VAL A 826 -7.79 14.55 -28.25
C VAL A 826 -8.31 15.90 -28.74
N THR A 827 -7.60 16.47 -29.72
CA THR A 827 -7.93 17.78 -30.33
C THR A 827 -8.60 17.66 -31.70
N THR A 828 -8.40 16.53 -32.40
CA THR A 828 -9.04 16.23 -33.69
C THR A 828 -10.12 15.18 -33.47
N LEU A 829 -11.38 15.60 -33.61
CA LEU A 829 -12.55 14.77 -33.38
C LEU A 829 -12.70 13.82 -34.58
N GLY A 830 -12.12 12.63 -34.47
CA GLY A 830 -12.13 11.63 -35.53
C GLY A 830 -13.56 11.32 -36.00
N ALA A 831 -13.75 11.25 -37.32
CA ALA A 831 -15.05 10.99 -37.94
C ALA A 831 -15.50 9.54 -37.72
N GLY A 832 -15.96 9.22 -36.51
CA GLY A 832 -17.00 8.22 -36.25
C GLY A 832 -16.86 6.82 -36.80
N GLN A 833 -15.73 6.13 -36.60
CA GLN A 833 -15.60 4.76 -37.12
C GLN A 833 -15.12 3.73 -36.07
N ILE A 834 -15.75 2.55 -36.09
CA ILE A 834 -15.75 1.53 -35.01
C ILE A 834 -14.45 0.68 -34.96
N ASP A 835 -13.57 0.80 -35.96
CA ASP A 835 -12.33 -0.01 -36.12
C ASP A 835 -11.07 0.88 -36.08
N TYR A 836 -9.98 0.46 -35.43
CA TYR A 836 -8.74 1.25 -35.37
C TYR A 836 -8.09 1.47 -36.75
N ARG A 837 -8.31 0.53 -37.67
CA ARG A 837 -7.87 0.58 -39.08
C ARG A 837 -8.63 1.63 -39.89
N THR A 838 -9.52 2.35 -39.21
CA THR A 838 -10.59 3.14 -39.78
C THR A 838 -10.40 4.68 -39.63
N ASP A 839 -9.15 5.06 -39.32
CA ASP A 839 -8.55 6.41 -39.13
C ASP A 839 -8.68 6.92 -37.71
N ASN A 840 -8.55 6.00 -36.75
CA ASN A 840 -8.54 6.33 -35.33
C ASN A 840 -7.21 6.96 -34.91
N LEU A 841 -7.24 7.54 -33.71
CA LEU A 841 -6.04 8.04 -33.04
C LEU A 841 -5.21 6.87 -32.53
N VAL A 842 -3.93 6.90 -32.87
CA VAL A 842 -2.95 5.88 -32.51
C VAL A 842 -1.67 6.48 -31.95
N SER A 843 -1.02 5.68 -31.11
CA SER A 843 0.29 5.97 -30.53
C SER A 843 1.27 4.84 -30.81
N SER A 844 2.53 5.20 -31.04
CA SER A 844 3.61 4.25 -31.31
C SER A 844 3.95 3.42 -30.07
N PRO A 845 4.48 2.20 -30.23
CA PRO A 845 4.46 1.21 -29.16
C PRO A 845 5.23 1.59 -27.89
N ILE A 846 6.43 2.16 -28.00
CA ILE A 846 7.27 2.54 -26.86
C ILE A 846 6.77 3.85 -26.25
N ALA A 847 6.51 4.87 -27.08
CA ALA A 847 6.02 6.18 -26.66
C ALA A 847 4.71 6.07 -25.85
N ALA A 848 3.76 5.22 -26.28
CA ALA A 848 2.52 4.99 -25.55
C ALA A 848 2.74 4.45 -24.12
N SER A 849 3.82 3.70 -23.90
CA SER A 849 4.16 3.17 -22.57
C SER A 849 4.69 4.27 -21.66
N CYS A 850 5.56 5.14 -22.19
CA CYS A 850 6.16 6.27 -21.48
C CYS A 850 5.12 7.37 -21.19
N PHE A 851 4.27 7.67 -22.17
CA PHE A 851 3.22 8.69 -22.11
C PHE A 851 2.16 8.43 -21.04
N GLY A 852 2.01 7.16 -20.59
CA GLY A 852 1.18 6.81 -19.45
C GLY A 852 1.56 7.56 -18.16
N CYS A 853 2.85 7.93 -18.00
CA CYS A 853 3.34 8.70 -16.85
C CYS A 853 3.94 10.06 -17.23
N HIS A 854 4.52 10.17 -18.43
CA HIS A 854 5.27 11.33 -18.91
C HIS A 854 4.47 12.06 -20.00
N ASP A 855 3.53 12.90 -19.59
CA ASP A 855 2.64 13.63 -20.47
C ASP A 855 2.90 15.15 -20.46
N SER A 856 4.01 15.62 -19.88
CA SER A 856 4.35 17.03 -19.99
C SER A 856 4.58 17.43 -21.44
N THR A 857 4.33 18.70 -21.78
CA THR A 857 4.58 19.23 -23.13
C THR A 857 5.99 18.94 -23.61
N LEU A 858 6.99 19.08 -22.74
CA LEU A 858 8.39 18.79 -23.06
C LEU A 858 8.63 17.28 -23.29
N ALA A 859 8.02 16.41 -22.48
CA ALA A 859 8.16 14.96 -22.64
C ALA A 859 7.52 14.48 -23.96
N VAL A 860 6.33 15.01 -24.27
CA VAL A 860 5.62 14.73 -25.54
C VAL A 860 6.46 15.17 -26.74
N GLN A 861 6.98 16.39 -26.72
CA GLN A 861 7.88 16.89 -27.77
C GLN A 861 9.14 16.02 -27.90
N HIS A 862 9.79 15.66 -26.80
CA HIS A 862 10.95 14.79 -26.81
C HIS A 862 10.64 13.43 -27.47
N MET A 863 9.53 12.78 -27.10
CA MET A 863 9.12 11.52 -27.70
C MET A 863 8.88 11.67 -29.21
N GLN A 864 8.19 12.74 -29.63
CA GLN A 864 7.91 13.00 -31.04
C GLN A 864 9.16 13.33 -31.87
N SER A 865 10.10 14.09 -31.32
CA SER A 865 11.38 14.39 -31.98
C SER A 865 12.24 13.15 -32.18
N ASN A 866 12.04 12.08 -31.40
CA ASN A 866 12.74 10.80 -31.51
C ASN A 866 11.91 9.74 -32.26
N GLY A 867 11.02 10.17 -33.15
CA GLY A 867 10.23 9.30 -34.02
C GLY A 867 8.98 8.70 -33.37
N GLY A 868 8.71 9.01 -32.10
CA GLY A 868 7.47 8.65 -31.43
C GLY A 868 6.25 9.32 -32.06
N THR A 869 5.12 8.64 -31.97
CA THR A 869 3.80 9.15 -32.36
C THR A 869 2.88 9.03 -31.16
N LEU A 870 2.14 10.09 -30.87
CA LEU A 870 1.19 10.14 -29.76
C LEU A 870 -0.13 10.73 -30.24
N VAL A 871 -1.24 10.03 -29.99
CA VAL A 871 -2.61 10.50 -30.21
C VAL A 871 -2.80 11.15 -31.59
N THR A 872 -2.35 10.45 -32.64
CA THR A 872 -2.30 10.98 -34.01
C THR A 872 -3.15 10.12 -34.95
N LEU A 873 -3.77 10.72 -35.98
CA LEU A 873 -4.57 9.99 -36.97
C LEU A 873 -3.72 8.92 -37.69
N PHE A 874 -4.23 7.71 -37.72
CA PHE A 874 -3.60 6.55 -38.37
C PHE A 874 -3.21 6.82 -39.85
N SER A 875 -4.04 7.54 -40.61
CA SER A 875 -3.80 7.90 -42.01
C SER A 875 -2.55 8.76 -42.23
N SER A 876 -2.12 9.49 -41.21
CA SER A 876 -0.95 10.38 -41.29
C SER A 876 0.38 9.69 -40.97
N VAL A 877 0.35 8.44 -40.48
CA VAL A 877 1.53 7.70 -39.99
C VAL A 877 1.71 6.30 -40.60
N SER A 878 0.87 5.96 -41.58
CA SER A 878 0.91 4.68 -42.31
C SER A 878 1.11 4.87 -43.81
N SER A 879 1.68 3.88 -44.50
CA SER A 879 1.75 3.81 -45.95
C SER A 879 0.92 2.65 -46.47
N THR A 880 -0.23 2.93 -47.10
CA THR A 880 -0.88 2.07 -48.13
C THR A 880 -2.17 2.70 -48.70
N ALA A 881 -2.50 2.34 -49.95
CA ALA A 881 -3.52 2.97 -50.80
C ALA A 881 -4.98 2.51 -50.58
N THR A 882 -5.22 1.40 -49.86
CA THR A 882 -6.58 0.89 -49.62
C THR A 882 -6.66 0.17 -48.28
N ARG A 883 -7.71 0.47 -47.50
CA ARG A 883 -7.89 -0.05 -46.15
C ARG A 883 -8.52 -1.44 -46.20
N PRO A 884 -8.01 -2.42 -45.43
CA PRO A 884 -8.62 -3.75 -45.37
C PRO A 884 -10.04 -3.67 -44.78
N THR A 885 -10.94 -4.52 -45.25
CA THR A 885 -12.26 -4.73 -44.64
C THR A 885 -12.12 -5.22 -43.20
N VAL A 886 -13.06 -4.85 -42.33
CA VAL A 886 -13.10 -5.30 -40.93
C VAL A 886 -13.00 -6.83 -40.86
N GLY A 887 -11.96 -7.34 -40.19
CA GLY A 887 -11.76 -8.79 -39.99
C GLY A 887 -10.78 -9.47 -40.96
N THR A 888 -10.18 -8.74 -41.91
CA THR A 888 -9.04 -9.24 -42.71
C THR A 888 -7.70 -8.80 -42.14
N ALA A 889 -6.64 -9.58 -42.39
CA ALA A 889 -5.29 -9.25 -41.97
C ALA A 889 -4.84 -7.93 -42.63
N SER A 890 -4.29 -7.02 -41.84
CA SER A 890 -3.80 -5.73 -42.33
C SER A 890 -2.50 -5.90 -43.09
N THR A 891 -2.44 -5.45 -44.35
CA THR A 891 -1.20 -5.30 -45.14
C THR A 891 -0.59 -3.90 -44.98
N MET A 892 -1.08 -3.11 -44.02
CA MET A 892 -0.65 -1.73 -43.81
C MET A 892 0.66 -1.69 -43.02
N THR A 893 1.57 -0.79 -43.39
CA THR A 893 2.86 -0.61 -42.71
C THR A 893 2.94 0.80 -42.13
N PHE A 894 3.31 0.92 -40.86
CA PHE A 894 3.60 2.23 -40.26
C PHE A 894 4.92 2.79 -40.81
N THR A 895 4.93 4.06 -41.22
CA THR A 895 6.11 4.71 -41.83
C THR A 895 7.03 5.38 -40.81
N LYS A 896 6.51 5.67 -39.61
CA LYS A 896 7.30 6.23 -38.51
C LYS A 896 7.86 5.13 -37.63
N ALA A 897 9.15 5.25 -37.29
CA ALA A 897 9.85 4.33 -36.41
C ALA A 897 10.44 5.09 -35.21
N GLU A 898 10.35 4.48 -34.03
CA GLU A 898 10.88 5.03 -32.79
C GLU A 898 12.39 4.82 -32.68
N GLN A 899 13.11 5.82 -32.16
CA GLN A 899 14.55 5.75 -31.90
C GLN A 899 14.87 5.59 -30.40
N CYS A 900 13.87 5.35 -29.56
CA CYS A 900 13.97 5.32 -28.09
C CYS A 900 15.05 4.35 -27.59
N THR A 901 15.18 3.19 -28.23
CA THR A 901 16.06 2.08 -27.81
C THR A 901 17.55 2.39 -27.94
N LEU A 902 17.92 3.42 -28.72
CA LEU A 902 19.30 3.88 -28.83
C LEU A 902 19.82 4.45 -27.50
N CYS A 903 18.93 5.06 -26.72
CA CYS A 903 19.28 5.78 -25.49
C CYS A 903 18.76 5.10 -24.22
N HIS A 904 17.63 4.39 -24.29
CA HIS A 904 16.88 3.95 -23.11
C HIS A 904 16.99 2.46 -22.76
N LEU A 905 17.60 1.63 -23.62
CA LEU A 905 17.82 0.23 -23.28
C LEU A 905 18.86 0.06 -22.16
N ALA A 906 18.85 -1.12 -21.55
CA ALA A 906 19.85 -1.57 -20.60
C ALA A 906 21.28 -1.24 -21.05
N GLY A 907 22.01 -0.52 -20.18
CA GLY A 907 23.41 -0.12 -20.42
C GLY A 907 23.61 1.05 -21.38
N ARG A 908 22.54 1.71 -21.86
CA ARG A 908 22.62 2.92 -22.68
C ARG A 908 22.70 4.18 -21.83
N VAL A 909 22.93 5.32 -22.50
CA VAL A 909 23.23 6.61 -21.86
C VAL A 909 22.13 7.11 -20.92
N ALA A 910 20.88 6.72 -21.20
CA ALA A 910 19.69 7.05 -20.43
C ALA A 910 18.89 5.78 -20.13
N ASP A 911 19.58 4.70 -19.76
CA ASP A 911 19.01 3.42 -19.34
C ASP A 911 17.80 3.60 -18.40
N ILE A 912 16.68 2.94 -18.71
CA ILE A 912 15.42 3.07 -17.96
C ILE A 912 15.63 2.77 -16.48
N LYS A 913 16.33 1.68 -16.15
CA LYS A 913 16.53 1.26 -14.76
C LYS A 913 17.37 2.29 -13.99
N ALA A 914 18.47 2.76 -14.58
CA ALA A 914 19.33 3.78 -13.98
C ALA A 914 18.60 5.12 -13.81
N MET A 915 17.82 5.56 -14.80
CA MET A 915 17.11 6.84 -14.73
C MET A 915 15.98 6.85 -13.71
N HIS A 916 15.32 5.71 -13.51
CA HIS A 916 14.27 5.57 -12.50
C HIS A 916 14.82 5.24 -11.09
N ALA A 917 16.11 4.92 -10.98
CA ALA A 917 16.80 4.77 -9.70
C ALA A 917 17.39 6.10 -9.17
N LYS A 918 17.50 7.13 -10.00
CA LYS A 918 18.17 8.40 -9.67
C LYS A 918 17.37 9.31 -8.75
#